data_AF-A0A3M2A3L7-F1
#
_entry.id   AF-A0A3M2A3L7-F1
#
_cell.length_a   1.000
_cell.length_b   1.000
_cell.length_c   1.000
_cell.angle_alpha   90.00
_cell.angle_beta   90.00
_cell.angle_gamma   90.00
#
_symmetry.space_group_name_H-M   'P 1'
#
loop_
_entity.id
_entity.type
_entity.pdbx_description
1 polymer ?
#
loop_
_entity_poly.entity_id
_entity_poly.type
_entity_poly.pdbx_seq_one_letter_code
_entity_poly.pdbx_strand_id
1 'polypeptide(L)'
;MKSIRVSRSRTPSSASLGVYARVARSIRRSRARRRRPLRRRSPSPRGLASASNGTREDSKEAAMTIRPWHGRRPSGKFPDDSARPRQPSGWRGVRRGGTAMPQIPDEALDELRTKIDIVDLVGRYVTLRRSGRNYKGLCPFHDEKTPSFNVNPSLRGFKCFGCGEGGDAIAFVMRLEGLDFVDAVRKLADLYGVRLPEDRGQRGSGASDKRRALALLDRAAAFYERMLWEEDFGNAARAYLERRGVSEATARAFRLGYAPAPSEAGWSPLAAHLAQAGLDLDLAKRLGLVVDKESGRGAYDRFRGRLVFPVVAPGGDVVAFSGRVLPVHVRPDDDRPPPKYVNSPESFVYRKGDHLYGLDTARKALRGRGRAVLVEGNFDVVRLHEVGIEEALAPLGTALTPQQAQRIARLTDRVVVCFDGDEAGRKATLSAIRTALEADLDVRVVLLPDGTDPADADPQWLRRRIEEAPAGLDWWMEDLAERAGTSPDARARALDAIVPVLCKLPRASARTLYAERASSIFGVPLADLRRLAKTHLAANSRRHPAPRHLPPSTRTGRVPPSTAVQPQRTPLPSPQLALVRLLLEAPHLANRADDLGASLLADDPLLGPVVRRIVEAARHGEPVDVAVLDACPPDERDRLERALYDGIDAGTDDPETALRDILAACEEARLERTLRDLETAARKARLQQDGERLRQILSARIATARRYDEVRSQRANGTWSPATTRHPSTSRLGP
;
A
#
# COMPACT_ATOMS: atom_id res chain seq x y z
N MET A 1 44.39 -44.26 41.40
CA MET A 1 43.78 -44.52 42.72
C MET A 1 42.32 -44.93 42.51
N LYS A 2 41.95 -46.05 43.15
CA LYS A 2 40.63 -46.71 43.37
C LYS A 2 39.36 -45.90 43.02
N SER A 3 38.46 -46.44 42.19
CA SER A 3 37.20 -47.17 42.57
C SER A 3 35.99 -46.23 42.42
N ILE A 4 34.89 -46.53 41.70
CA ILE A 4 33.83 -47.55 41.91
C ILE A 4 33.08 -47.69 40.54
N ARG A 5 33.11 -48.81 39.80
CA ARG A 5 32.20 -50.00 39.79
C ARG A 5 30.69 -49.71 39.55
N VAL A 6 30.13 -50.11 38.39
CA VAL A 6 29.29 -51.33 38.14
C VAL A 6 27.79 -51.04 38.35
N SER A 7 26.78 -51.45 37.56
CA SER A 7 26.68 -52.27 36.34
C SER A 7 25.21 -52.44 35.89
N ARG A 8 25.03 -52.78 34.60
CA ARG A 8 24.21 -53.88 34.04
C ARG A 8 22.67 -53.93 34.22
N SER A 9 22.01 -53.78 33.06
CA SER A 9 21.08 -54.72 32.40
C SER A 9 19.84 -55.25 33.13
N ARG A 10 18.65 -55.06 32.51
CA ARG A 10 17.79 -56.12 31.94
C ARG A 10 16.45 -55.54 31.42
N THR A 11 16.21 -55.70 30.12
CA THR A 11 14.87 -55.79 29.48
C THR A 11 14.25 -57.18 29.79
N PRO A 12 13.05 -57.61 29.31
CA PRO A 12 12.02 -57.00 28.44
C PRO A 12 10.54 -57.23 28.87
N SER A 13 9.57 -56.61 28.19
CA SER A 13 8.16 -57.08 28.02
C SER A 13 7.43 -56.07 27.12
N SER A 14 7.50 -56.22 25.79
CA SER A 14 6.53 -56.86 24.90
C SER A 14 5.18 -56.13 24.75
N ALA A 15 5.13 -55.21 23.78
CA ALA A 15 4.02 -55.08 22.85
C ALA A 15 4.48 -54.38 21.55
N SER A 16 4.35 -55.10 20.43
CA SER A 16 4.16 -54.59 19.06
C SER A 16 5.39 -54.05 18.29
N LEU A 17 6.09 -54.97 17.62
CA LEU A 17 6.97 -54.72 16.47
C LEU A 17 6.29 -55.23 15.19
N GLY A 18 6.46 -54.48 14.09
CA GLY A 18 6.14 -54.88 12.71
C GLY A 18 6.22 -53.65 11.80
N VAL A 19 7.41 -53.10 11.53
CA VAL A 19 8.44 -53.50 10.56
C VAL A 19 7.96 -53.51 9.10
N TYR A 20 8.46 -52.52 8.38
CA TYR A 20 8.42 -52.31 6.94
C TYR A 20 8.95 -53.49 6.13
N ALA A 21 8.14 -53.99 5.19
CA ALA A 21 8.46 -54.24 3.76
C ALA A 21 7.80 -55.52 3.18
N ARG A 22 6.81 -55.33 2.28
CA ARG A 22 6.65 -56.08 1.02
C ARG A 22 5.56 -55.41 0.14
N VAL A 23 5.95 -54.81 -0.98
CA VAL A 23 5.91 -55.34 -2.37
C VAL A 23 4.51 -55.34 -3.01
N ALA A 24 4.47 -54.79 -4.23
CA ALA A 24 3.32 -54.56 -5.08
C ALA A 24 2.80 -55.79 -5.88
N ARG A 25 1.58 -55.62 -6.43
CA ARG A 25 0.90 -56.30 -7.57
C ARG A 25 0.13 -57.58 -7.21
N SER A 26 -1.12 -57.79 -7.66
CA SER A 26 -1.53 -57.81 -9.07
C SER A 26 -3.05 -58.03 -9.23
N ILE A 27 -3.68 -57.28 -10.14
CA ILE A 27 -4.54 -57.88 -11.17
C ILE A 27 -3.81 -57.71 -12.52
N ARG A 28 -3.39 -58.82 -13.14
CA ARG A 28 -2.96 -58.97 -14.56
C ARG A 28 -4.23 -59.26 -15.39
N ARG A 29 -4.37 -58.93 -16.68
CA ARG A 29 -3.56 -59.15 -17.91
C ARG A 29 -3.98 -58.05 -18.95
N SER A 30 -3.23 -57.64 -19.98
CA SER A 30 -2.43 -58.41 -20.96
C SER A 30 -1.46 -57.54 -21.80
N ARG A 31 -0.28 -58.13 -22.10
CA ARG A 31 0.56 -58.10 -23.34
C ARG A 31 1.16 -56.76 -23.84
N ALA A 32 2.48 -56.52 -23.71
CA ALA A 32 3.62 -56.92 -24.58
C ALA A 32 3.80 -56.00 -25.82
N ARG A 33 4.93 -55.32 -26.10
CA ARG A 33 6.27 -55.83 -26.50
C ARG A 33 7.33 -54.70 -26.65
N ARG A 34 8.62 -55.05 -26.40
CA ARG A 34 9.94 -54.64 -27.01
C ARG A 34 10.35 -53.15 -26.97
N ARG A 35 11.41 -52.71 -26.26
CA ARG A 35 12.90 -52.87 -26.36
C ARG A 35 13.61 -52.10 -27.52
N ARG A 36 14.30 -51.01 -27.11
CA ARG A 36 15.74 -50.64 -27.34
C ARG A 36 16.15 -49.81 -28.61
N PRO A 37 17.36 -49.17 -28.69
CA PRO A 37 17.61 -47.77 -28.23
C PRO A 37 18.54 -46.89 -29.13
N LEU A 38 18.78 -45.62 -28.69
CA LEU A 38 20.00 -44.77 -28.81
C LEU A 38 20.65 -44.44 -30.18
N ARG A 39 20.90 -43.14 -30.43
CA ARG A 39 22.25 -42.62 -30.81
C ARG A 39 22.40 -41.09 -30.71
N ARG A 40 23.58 -40.69 -30.19
CA ARG A 40 24.18 -39.35 -30.14
C ARG A 40 24.82 -38.97 -31.49
N ARG A 41 24.96 -37.67 -31.78
CA ARG A 41 26.24 -36.92 -31.96
C ARG A 41 26.05 -35.65 -32.82
N SER A 42 26.56 -34.51 -32.32
CA SER A 42 27.10 -33.37 -33.10
C SER A 42 28.59 -33.68 -33.45
N PRO A 43 29.35 -32.92 -34.28
CA PRO A 43 29.48 -31.44 -34.34
C PRO A 43 29.67 -30.81 -35.77
N SER A 44 29.89 -29.47 -35.81
CA SER A 44 30.05 -28.55 -36.97
C SER A 44 31.36 -28.73 -37.79
N PRO A 45 31.71 -27.95 -38.86
CA PRO A 45 32.02 -26.49 -38.82
C PRO A 45 31.87 -25.62 -40.12
N ARG A 46 31.99 -24.26 -39.95
CA ARG A 46 32.55 -23.15 -40.82
C ARG A 46 32.18 -23.08 -42.33
N GLY A 47 31.99 -21.95 -43.01
CA GLY A 47 32.17 -20.50 -42.78
C GLY A 47 32.06 -19.72 -44.13
N LEU A 48 32.17 -18.38 -44.08
CA LEU A 48 32.38 -17.40 -45.20
C LEU A 48 31.21 -17.19 -46.19
N ALA A 49 30.96 -16.05 -46.84
CA ALA A 49 31.32 -14.62 -46.74
C ALA A 49 30.45 -13.85 -47.78
N SER A 50 30.38 -12.53 -47.61
CA SER A 50 30.20 -11.47 -48.64
C SER A 50 28.91 -11.35 -49.49
N ALA A 51 28.23 -10.22 -49.25
CA ALA A 51 28.01 -9.08 -50.16
C ALA A 51 27.16 -9.18 -51.43
N SER A 52 26.40 -8.09 -51.59
CA SER A 52 26.06 -7.33 -52.81
C SER A 52 24.64 -7.45 -53.38
N ASN A 53 23.99 -6.28 -53.34
CA ASN A 53 23.18 -5.62 -54.35
C ASN A 53 22.29 -6.44 -55.30
N GLY A 54 21.00 -6.08 -55.28
CA GLY A 54 20.44 -5.34 -56.41
C GLY A 54 19.46 -6.11 -57.30
N THR A 55 18.25 -5.56 -57.37
CA THR A 55 17.35 -5.50 -58.56
C THR A 55 16.75 -6.84 -59.03
N ARG A 56 15.55 -6.94 -59.61
CA ARG A 56 14.31 -6.17 -59.79
C ARG A 56 13.38 -7.20 -60.44
N GLU A 57 12.07 -7.15 -60.16
CA GLU A 57 10.96 -7.61 -61.04
C GLU A 57 10.94 -9.13 -61.38
N ASP A 58 9.83 -9.86 -61.51
CA ASP A 58 8.43 -9.52 -61.58
C ASP A 58 7.55 -10.79 -61.42
N SER A 59 6.33 -10.58 -60.91
CA SER A 59 5.07 -11.23 -61.36
C SER A 59 4.80 -12.75 -61.18
N LYS A 60 3.85 -13.12 -60.30
CA LYS A 60 2.40 -13.40 -60.62
C LYS A 60 1.69 -14.23 -59.52
N GLU A 61 0.50 -13.73 -59.14
CA GLU A 61 -0.79 -14.43 -58.83
C GLU A 61 -0.82 -15.53 -57.72
N ALA A 62 -1.79 -15.64 -56.82
CA ALA A 62 -3.12 -15.03 -56.65
C ALA A 62 -3.67 -15.28 -55.22
N ALA A 63 -4.77 -14.57 -54.93
CA ALA A 63 -5.90 -14.88 -54.04
C ALA A 63 -5.99 -14.21 -52.64
N MET A 64 -6.94 -13.24 -52.59
CA MET A 64 -8.07 -13.13 -51.63
C MET A 64 -7.77 -13.07 -50.12
N THR A 65 -8.32 -12.17 -49.27
CA THR A 65 -9.30 -11.06 -49.33
C THR A 65 -9.19 -10.33 -47.98
N ILE A 66 -9.41 -9.01 -47.91
CA ILE A 66 -10.35 -8.31 -47.01
C ILE A 66 -10.26 -6.80 -47.34
N ARG A 67 -11.44 -6.19 -47.57
CA ARG A 67 -11.64 -4.82 -48.05
C ARG A 67 -11.54 -3.75 -46.95
N PRO A 68 -11.31 -2.48 -47.33
CA PRO A 68 -11.02 -1.35 -46.45
C PRO A 68 -12.23 -0.45 -46.19
N TRP A 69 -12.11 0.45 -45.20
CA TRP A 69 -12.97 1.61 -45.03
C TRP A 69 -12.25 2.89 -45.50
N HIS A 70 -12.89 3.64 -46.40
CA HIS A 70 -12.44 4.92 -46.95
C HIS A 70 -13.49 6.02 -46.73
N GLY A 71 -12.99 7.25 -46.53
CA GLY A 71 -13.64 8.52 -46.91
C GLY A 71 -14.28 9.28 -45.75
N ARG A 72 -14.23 10.61 -45.64
CA ARG A 72 -13.77 11.73 -46.49
C ARG A 72 -13.49 12.97 -45.61
N ARG A 73 -12.66 13.91 -46.08
CA ARG A 73 -12.65 15.37 -45.71
C ARG A 73 -13.48 16.14 -46.78
N PRO A 74 -13.76 17.48 -46.77
CA PRO A 74 -13.22 18.58 -45.94
C PRO A 74 -14.22 19.72 -45.57
N SER A 75 -13.74 20.75 -44.83
CA SER A 75 -13.92 22.21 -45.05
C SER A 75 -13.97 22.99 -43.71
N GLY A 76 -13.32 24.15 -43.68
CA GLY A 76 -13.04 24.90 -42.44
C GLY A 76 -13.93 26.11 -42.20
N LYS A 77 -13.83 26.64 -40.96
CA LYS A 77 -13.79 28.06 -40.59
C LYS A 77 -13.59 28.15 -39.05
N PHE A 78 -12.60 28.92 -38.62
CA PHE A 78 -12.48 29.38 -37.22
C PHE A 78 -13.57 30.43 -36.94
N PRO A 79 -14.00 30.55 -35.67
CA PRO A 79 -13.69 31.80 -34.98
C PRO A 79 -13.16 31.60 -33.54
N ASP A 80 -12.15 32.42 -33.26
CA ASP A 80 -11.89 33.27 -32.09
C ASP A 80 -11.78 32.71 -30.66
N ASP A 81 -10.80 33.29 -29.97
CA ASP A 81 -10.34 33.12 -28.61
C ASP A 81 -11.42 33.52 -27.58
N SER A 82 -11.58 32.69 -26.54
CA SER A 82 -11.51 33.10 -25.12
C SER A 82 -12.25 32.11 -24.22
N ALA A 83 -11.54 31.11 -23.68
CA ALA A 83 -11.87 30.50 -22.38
C ALA A 83 -10.82 29.44 -22.02
N ARG A 84 -10.16 29.65 -20.89
CA ARG A 84 -9.12 28.78 -20.30
C ARG A 84 -9.70 27.36 -20.05
N PRO A 85 -9.02 26.27 -20.44
CA PRO A 85 -9.43 24.94 -20.02
C PRO A 85 -9.02 24.69 -18.57
N ARG A 86 -10.03 24.47 -17.71
CA ARG A 86 -9.91 24.00 -16.33
C ARG A 86 -9.33 22.58 -16.28
N GLN A 87 -8.47 22.35 -15.29
CA GLN A 87 -7.77 21.09 -15.05
C GLN A 87 -8.70 20.02 -14.44
N PRO A 88 -8.51 18.73 -14.76
CA PRO A 88 -9.16 17.63 -14.06
C PRO A 88 -8.36 17.23 -12.81
N SER A 89 -8.91 17.47 -11.63
CA SER A 89 -8.34 17.06 -10.34
C SER A 89 -9.10 15.85 -9.76
N GLY A 90 -8.50 14.67 -9.86
CA GLY A 90 -8.88 13.50 -9.08
C GLY A 90 -7.74 13.09 -8.15
N TRP A 91 -8.10 12.61 -6.95
CA TRP A 91 -7.30 11.88 -5.95
C TRP A 91 -6.71 12.68 -4.75
N ARG A 92 -7.48 12.72 -3.65
CA ARG A 92 -7.02 12.49 -2.26
C ARG A 92 -8.09 11.65 -1.57
N GLY A 93 -7.82 10.54 -0.88
CA GLY A 93 -6.70 10.25 -0.01
C GLY A 93 -7.28 10.00 1.39
N VAL A 94 -7.44 8.71 1.73
CA VAL A 94 -7.91 8.18 3.02
C VAL A 94 -7.11 8.79 4.18
N ARG A 95 -7.80 9.41 5.16
CA ARG A 95 -7.20 9.85 6.43
C ARG A 95 -7.64 8.93 7.56
N ARG A 96 -6.68 8.24 8.19
CA ARG A 96 -6.77 7.89 9.62
C ARG A 96 -5.42 8.11 10.30
N GLY A 97 -5.49 8.93 11.35
CA GLY A 97 -4.65 8.91 12.56
C GLY A 97 -3.14 9.11 12.41
N GLY A 98 -2.65 10.29 12.76
CA GLY A 98 -1.26 10.48 13.19
C GLY A 98 -0.58 11.73 12.64
N THR A 99 -0.29 12.67 13.55
CA THR A 99 0.65 13.81 13.39
C THR A 99 0.27 14.88 12.36
N ALA A 100 0.24 16.15 12.78
CA ALA A 100 0.05 17.28 11.89
C ALA A 100 1.19 17.31 10.85
N MET A 101 0.90 16.87 9.63
CA MET A 101 1.77 17.03 8.48
C MET A 101 2.02 18.52 8.25
N PRO A 102 3.25 18.94 7.93
CA PRO A 102 3.50 20.31 7.53
C PRO A 102 2.64 20.64 6.31
N GLN A 103 1.82 21.68 6.43
CA GLN A 103 0.99 22.15 5.32
C GLN A 103 1.90 22.87 4.34
N ILE A 104 2.13 22.26 3.18
CA ILE A 104 2.68 22.95 2.02
C ILE A 104 1.57 23.89 1.52
N PRO A 105 1.78 25.21 1.49
CA PRO A 105 0.79 26.17 1.02
C PRO A 105 0.44 25.94 -0.44
N ASP A 106 -0.83 26.14 -0.75
CA ASP A 106 -1.38 25.89 -2.08
C ASP A 106 -0.68 26.76 -3.13
N GLU A 107 -0.23 27.97 -2.77
CA GLU A 107 0.52 28.84 -3.69
C GLU A 107 1.86 28.22 -4.12
N ALA A 108 2.60 27.60 -3.20
CA ALA A 108 3.88 26.96 -3.51
C ALA A 108 3.67 25.70 -4.36
N LEU A 109 2.57 24.98 -4.13
CA LEU A 109 2.18 23.82 -4.91
C LEU A 109 1.77 24.21 -6.34
N ASP A 110 1.06 25.32 -6.49
CA ASP A 110 0.62 25.82 -7.79
C ASP A 110 1.78 26.45 -8.58
N GLU A 111 2.71 27.14 -7.92
CA GLU A 111 3.98 27.57 -8.53
C GLU A 111 4.75 26.37 -9.07
N LEU A 112 4.87 25.32 -8.25
CA LEU A 112 5.57 24.09 -8.64
C LEU A 112 4.92 23.41 -9.85
N ARG A 113 3.59 23.23 -9.83
CA ARG A 113 2.84 22.68 -10.98
C ARG A 113 2.93 23.54 -12.24
N THR A 114 3.27 24.82 -12.09
CA THR A 114 3.42 25.75 -13.23
C THR A 114 4.82 25.73 -13.82
N LYS A 115 5.85 25.55 -13.00
CA LYS A 115 7.24 25.43 -13.47
C LYS A 115 7.58 24.07 -14.07
N ILE A 116 6.88 23.01 -13.67
CA ILE A 116 7.16 21.68 -14.19
C ILE A 116 6.63 21.55 -15.62
N ASP A 117 7.54 21.36 -16.57
CA ASP A 117 7.20 20.73 -17.84
C ASP A 117 7.18 19.21 -17.63
N ILE A 118 6.00 18.61 -17.76
CA ILE A 118 5.83 17.18 -17.56
C ILE A 118 6.54 16.35 -18.63
N VAL A 119 6.69 16.86 -19.86
CA VAL A 119 7.40 16.15 -20.94
C VAL A 119 8.87 16.06 -20.60
N ASP A 120 9.46 17.17 -20.15
CA ASP A 120 10.87 17.21 -19.74
C ASP A 120 11.11 16.35 -18.50
N LEU A 121 10.21 16.42 -17.51
CA LEU A 121 10.30 15.59 -16.31
C LEU A 121 10.29 14.11 -16.67
N VAL A 122 9.29 13.65 -17.44
CA VAL A 122 9.16 12.25 -17.84
C VAL A 122 10.30 11.84 -18.78
N GLY A 123 10.73 12.72 -19.67
CA GLY A 123 11.80 12.50 -20.64
C GLY A 123 13.15 12.17 -20.00
N ARG A 124 13.36 12.57 -18.73
CA ARG A 124 14.53 12.17 -17.93
C ARG A 124 14.53 10.68 -17.56
N TYR A 125 13.37 10.03 -17.54
CA TYR A 125 13.23 8.63 -17.12
C TYR A 125 12.93 7.68 -18.29
N VAL A 126 12.18 8.13 -19.30
CA VAL A 126 11.80 7.30 -20.44
C VAL A 126 11.92 8.07 -21.75
N THR A 127 12.33 7.35 -22.81
CA THR A 127 12.36 7.92 -24.16
C THR A 127 10.93 8.18 -24.66
N LEU A 128 10.63 9.44 -24.92
CA LEU A 128 9.35 9.87 -25.46
C LEU A 128 9.47 10.22 -26.95
N ARG A 129 8.49 9.80 -27.75
CA ARG A 129 8.33 10.21 -29.14
C ARG A 129 7.05 11.02 -29.30
N ARG A 130 7.11 12.09 -30.09
CA ARG A 130 5.95 12.93 -30.35
C ARG A 130 4.90 12.15 -31.16
N SER A 131 3.65 12.21 -30.72
CA SER A 131 2.49 11.55 -31.32
C SER A 131 1.31 12.53 -31.33
N GLY A 132 1.23 13.35 -32.39
CA GLY A 132 0.27 14.44 -32.50
C GLY A 132 0.55 15.55 -31.47
N ARG A 133 -0.45 15.86 -30.62
CA ARG A 133 -0.34 16.84 -29.53
C ARG A 133 0.29 16.26 -28.25
N ASN A 134 0.42 14.94 -28.17
CA ASN A 134 0.93 14.24 -27.00
C ASN A 134 2.30 13.61 -27.30
N TYR A 135 2.92 13.06 -26.26
CA TYR A 135 4.14 12.27 -26.35
C TYR A 135 3.84 10.83 -25.94
N LYS A 136 4.48 9.86 -26.59
CA LYS A 136 4.28 8.43 -26.36
C LYS A 136 5.60 7.74 -26.06
N GLY A 137 5.62 6.84 -25.09
CA GLY A 137 6.80 6.05 -24.72
C GLY A 137 6.42 4.69 -24.15
N LEU A 138 7.44 3.90 -23.80
CA LEU A 138 7.24 2.72 -22.96
C LEU A 138 6.95 3.17 -21.54
N CYS A 139 6.00 2.50 -20.90
CA CYS A 139 5.58 2.83 -19.54
C CYS A 139 6.70 2.54 -18.54
N PRO A 140 7.06 3.49 -17.65
CA PRO A 140 8.04 3.24 -16.60
C PRO A 140 7.47 2.47 -15.39
N PHE A 141 6.15 2.21 -15.39
CA PHE A 141 5.45 1.59 -14.25
C PHE A 141 5.20 0.09 -14.42
N HIS A 142 5.26 -0.43 -15.64
CA HIS A 142 5.08 -1.85 -15.94
C HIS A 142 5.88 -2.21 -17.20
N ASP A 143 6.24 -3.49 -17.35
CA ASP A 143 7.01 -3.95 -18.49
C ASP A 143 6.09 -4.18 -19.71
N GLU A 144 6.37 -3.47 -20.82
CA GLU A 144 5.62 -3.56 -22.06
C GLU A 144 6.54 -3.42 -23.28
N LYS A 145 6.16 -4.08 -24.39
CA LYS A 145 6.91 -4.00 -25.66
C LYS A 145 6.38 -2.93 -26.61
N THR A 146 5.11 -2.59 -26.47
CA THR A 146 4.43 -1.58 -27.30
C THR A 146 4.24 -0.32 -26.48
N PRO A 147 4.61 0.87 -26.98
CA PRO A 147 4.38 2.12 -26.26
C PRO A 147 2.89 2.30 -25.94
N SER A 148 2.51 2.30 -24.66
CA SER A 148 1.15 2.66 -24.21
C SER A 148 1.14 3.86 -23.27
N PHE A 149 2.31 4.34 -22.86
CA PHE A 149 2.47 5.52 -22.02
C PHE A 149 2.27 6.80 -22.81
N ASN A 150 1.29 7.61 -22.42
CA ASN A 150 0.96 8.87 -23.07
C ASN A 150 1.19 10.03 -22.09
N VAL A 151 1.92 11.06 -22.53
CA VAL A 151 2.14 12.31 -21.78
C VAL A 151 1.49 13.44 -22.55
N ASN A 152 0.60 14.16 -21.89
CA ASN A 152 -0.14 15.28 -22.47
C ASN A 152 0.36 16.60 -21.85
N PRO A 153 1.09 17.44 -22.62
CA PRO A 153 1.60 18.72 -22.12
C PRO A 153 0.48 19.69 -21.75
N SER A 154 -0.60 19.72 -22.55
CA SER A 154 -1.74 20.62 -22.34
C SER A 154 -2.52 20.29 -21.07
N LEU A 155 -2.66 18.99 -20.75
CA LEU A 155 -3.27 18.52 -19.51
C LEU A 155 -2.28 18.45 -18.33
N ARG A 156 -0.98 18.74 -18.57
CA ARG A 156 0.11 18.60 -17.59
C ARG A 156 0.10 17.26 -16.84
N GLY A 157 -0.28 16.19 -17.55
CA GLY A 157 -0.55 14.88 -16.98
C GLY A 157 -0.12 13.74 -17.88
N PHE A 158 -0.01 12.55 -17.30
CA PHE A 158 0.30 11.31 -18.01
C PHE A 158 -0.81 10.27 -17.80
N LYS A 159 -0.91 9.34 -18.75
CA LYS A 159 -1.76 8.14 -18.65
C LYS A 159 -1.12 7.00 -19.41
N CYS A 160 -1.02 5.85 -18.77
CA CYS A 160 -0.69 4.58 -19.41
C CYS A 160 -1.99 3.84 -19.75
N PHE A 161 -2.17 3.50 -21.02
CA PHE A 161 -3.32 2.71 -21.47
C PHE A 161 -3.12 1.20 -21.27
N GLY A 162 -1.90 0.74 -20.98
CA GLY A 162 -1.61 -0.66 -20.66
C GLY A 162 -1.97 -1.01 -19.20
N CYS A 163 -1.35 -0.33 -18.23
CA CYS A 163 -1.56 -0.60 -16.80
C CYS A 163 -2.58 0.32 -16.11
N GLY A 164 -3.12 1.33 -16.80
CA GLY A 164 -4.09 2.26 -16.22
C GLY A 164 -3.50 3.36 -15.33
N GLU A 165 -2.19 3.35 -15.07
CA GLU A 165 -1.51 4.39 -14.27
C GLU A 165 -1.67 5.78 -14.89
N GLY A 166 -1.92 6.79 -14.06
CA GLY A 166 -2.06 8.18 -14.53
C GLY A 166 -2.02 9.20 -13.40
N GLY A 167 -1.73 10.44 -13.74
CA GLY A 167 -1.65 11.55 -12.78
C GLY A 167 -0.88 12.76 -13.29
N ASP A 168 -0.63 13.71 -12.39
CA ASP A 168 0.22 14.87 -12.65
C ASP A 168 1.72 14.53 -12.44
N ALA A 169 2.58 15.54 -12.61
CA ALA A 169 4.02 15.40 -12.38
C ALA A 169 4.40 14.93 -10.97
N ILE A 170 3.64 15.32 -9.95
CA ILE A 170 3.89 14.92 -8.56
C ILE A 170 3.54 13.44 -8.41
N ALA A 171 2.37 13.03 -8.89
CA ALA A 171 1.95 11.64 -8.90
C ALA A 171 2.93 10.76 -9.67
N PHE A 172 3.48 11.25 -10.79
CA PHE A 172 4.50 10.55 -11.57
C PHE A 172 5.71 10.22 -10.69
N VAL A 173 6.29 11.23 -10.02
CA VAL A 173 7.47 11.04 -9.14
C VAL A 173 7.14 10.20 -7.92
N MET A 174 5.99 10.41 -7.27
CA MET A 174 5.54 9.59 -6.14
C MET A 174 5.51 8.10 -6.51
N ARG A 175 4.86 7.78 -7.63
CA ARG A 175 4.75 6.39 -8.12
C ARG A 175 6.10 5.85 -8.55
N LEU A 176 6.88 6.64 -9.29
CA LEU A 176 8.15 6.23 -9.90
C LEU A 176 9.30 6.12 -8.89
N GLU A 177 9.21 6.80 -7.76
CA GLU A 177 10.27 6.77 -6.75
C GLU A 177 9.79 6.21 -5.40
N GLY A 178 8.49 5.91 -5.25
CA GLY A 178 7.91 5.42 -4.00
C GLY A 178 7.81 6.48 -2.91
N LEU A 179 7.82 7.76 -3.30
CA LEU A 179 7.79 8.89 -2.38
C LEU A 179 6.38 9.14 -1.85
N ASP A 180 6.28 9.66 -0.63
CA ASP A 180 5.03 10.31 -0.21
C ASP A 180 4.87 11.65 -0.90
N PHE A 181 3.69 12.25 -0.73
CA PHE A 181 3.36 13.52 -1.37
C PHE A 181 4.34 14.64 -0.98
N VAL A 182 4.73 14.73 0.29
CA VAL A 182 5.60 15.83 0.77
C VAL A 182 7.02 15.64 0.23
N ASP A 183 7.54 14.42 0.26
CA ASP A 183 8.87 14.10 -0.27
C ASP A 183 8.93 14.30 -1.79
N ALA A 184 7.88 13.93 -2.54
CA ALA A 184 7.80 14.18 -3.97
C ALA A 184 7.72 15.67 -4.30
N VAL A 185 6.93 16.45 -3.55
CA VAL A 185 6.84 17.90 -3.72
C VAL A 185 8.17 18.58 -3.38
N ARG A 186 8.85 18.16 -2.29
CA ARG A 186 10.20 18.67 -1.94
C ARG A 186 11.22 18.38 -3.02
N LYS A 187 11.29 17.14 -3.50
CA LYS A 187 12.20 16.75 -4.59
C LYS A 187 11.96 17.56 -5.87
N LEU A 188 10.71 17.72 -6.27
CA LEU A 188 10.35 18.52 -7.43
C LEU A 188 10.66 20.01 -7.21
N ALA A 189 10.43 20.53 -6.01
CA ALA A 189 10.74 21.92 -5.67
C ALA A 189 12.24 22.20 -5.75
N ASP A 190 13.08 21.29 -5.24
CA ASP A 190 14.54 21.39 -5.37
C ASP A 190 14.98 21.33 -6.85
N LEU A 191 14.37 20.44 -7.64
CA LEU A 191 14.70 20.25 -9.06
C LEU A 191 14.33 21.46 -9.93
N TYR A 192 13.23 22.13 -9.62
CA TYR A 192 12.67 23.25 -10.41
C TYR A 192 12.88 24.62 -9.72
N GLY A 193 13.66 24.68 -8.64
CA GLY A 193 13.98 25.91 -7.93
C GLY A 193 12.76 26.64 -7.36
N VAL A 194 11.80 25.90 -6.80
CA VAL A 194 10.64 26.46 -6.08
C VAL A 194 10.94 26.48 -4.60
N ARG A 195 10.73 27.63 -3.95
CA ARG A 195 10.90 27.72 -2.50
C ARG A 195 9.62 27.26 -1.82
N LEU A 196 9.64 26.07 -1.24
CA LEU A 196 8.60 25.65 -0.31
C LEU A 196 8.80 26.41 1.01
N PRO A 197 7.74 26.94 1.64
CA PRO A 197 7.86 27.55 2.94
C PRO A 197 8.25 26.46 3.94
N GLU A 198 9.33 26.74 4.66
CA GLU A 198 9.86 25.87 5.70
C GLU A 198 8.75 25.59 6.72
N ASP A 199 8.63 24.34 7.17
CA ASP A 199 7.72 23.92 8.23
C ASP A 199 7.77 24.99 9.34
N ARG A 200 6.62 25.60 9.70
CA ARG A 200 6.54 26.71 10.69
C ARG A 200 6.96 26.33 12.12
N GLY A 201 7.75 25.27 12.30
CA GLY A 201 8.56 24.95 13.46
C GLY A 201 10.09 25.02 13.22
N GLN A 202 10.54 25.46 12.04
CA GLN A 202 11.96 25.50 11.65
C GLN A 202 12.32 26.81 10.94
N ARG A 203 11.99 27.97 11.50
CA ARG A 203 12.64 29.22 11.06
C ARG A 203 14.09 29.22 11.56
N GLY A 204 15.05 29.06 10.66
CA GLY A 204 16.42 29.59 10.83
C GLY A 204 17.60 28.60 10.89
N SER A 205 17.40 27.28 10.97
CA SER A 205 18.53 26.32 10.92
C SER A 205 18.19 24.93 10.34
N GLY A 206 16.93 24.48 10.41
CA GLY A 206 16.57 23.07 10.19
C GLY A 206 16.71 22.52 8.76
N ALA A 207 16.37 23.30 7.72
CA ALA A 207 16.57 22.87 6.33
C ALA A 207 18.05 22.83 5.94
N SER A 208 18.82 23.82 6.41
CA SER A 208 20.28 23.83 6.31
C SER A 208 20.89 22.64 7.08
N ASP A 209 20.42 22.38 8.29
CA ASP A 209 20.90 21.29 9.14
C ASP A 209 20.59 19.91 8.55
N LYS A 210 19.43 19.71 7.93
CA LYS A 210 19.11 18.48 7.19
C LYS A 210 20.08 18.29 6.02
N ARG A 211 20.28 19.32 5.19
CA ARG A 211 21.22 19.25 4.06
C ARG A 211 22.66 18.97 4.52
N ARG A 212 23.11 19.66 5.58
CA ARG A 212 24.42 19.44 6.22
C ARG A 212 24.53 18.00 6.74
N ALA A 213 23.47 17.47 7.35
CA ALA A 213 23.44 16.11 7.85
C ALA A 213 23.55 15.07 6.75
N LEU A 214 22.76 15.19 5.68
CA LEU A 214 22.82 14.27 4.53
C LEU A 214 24.19 14.32 3.85
N ALA A 215 24.76 15.52 3.69
CA ALA A 215 26.12 15.67 3.16
C ALA A 215 27.18 15.02 4.07
N LEU A 216 27.06 15.16 5.39
CA LEU A 216 27.97 14.53 6.35
C LEU A 216 27.85 13.00 6.31
N LEU A 217 26.62 12.47 6.24
CA LEU A 217 26.37 11.03 6.10
C LEU A 217 26.94 10.48 4.80
N ASP A 218 26.76 11.19 3.68
CA ASP A 218 27.35 10.78 2.40
C ASP A 218 28.89 10.79 2.44
N ARG A 219 29.50 11.79 3.11
CA ARG A 219 30.95 11.81 3.38
C ARG A 219 31.40 10.63 4.24
N ALA A 220 30.62 10.23 5.24
CA ALA A 220 30.90 9.05 6.04
C ALA A 220 30.77 7.75 5.21
N ALA A 221 29.79 7.66 4.32
CA ALA A 221 29.65 6.53 3.39
C ALA A 221 30.89 6.43 2.48
N ALA A 222 31.28 7.53 1.83
CA ALA A 222 32.47 7.59 0.99
C ALA A 222 33.76 7.23 1.76
N PHE A 223 33.87 7.64 3.03
CA PHE A 223 34.96 7.22 3.90
C PHE A 223 34.98 5.69 4.07
N TYR A 224 33.85 5.08 4.42
CA TYR A 224 33.79 3.62 4.61
C TYR A 224 34.01 2.85 3.30
N GLU A 225 33.51 3.34 2.16
CA GLU A 225 33.78 2.76 0.84
C GLU A 225 35.29 2.78 0.55
N ARG A 226 35.97 3.91 0.78
CA ARG A 226 37.43 4.00 0.64
C ARG A 226 38.16 2.99 1.53
N MET A 227 37.78 2.89 2.80
CA MET A 227 38.36 1.91 3.72
C MET A 227 38.17 0.46 3.24
N LEU A 228 37.06 0.15 2.56
CA LEU A 228 36.80 -1.18 2.01
C LEU A 228 37.59 -1.47 0.74
N TRP A 229 37.82 -0.49 -0.13
CA TRP A 229 38.33 -0.73 -1.48
C TRP A 229 39.77 -0.31 -1.69
N GLU A 230 40.22 0.75 -1.02
CA GLU A 230 41.52 1.40 -1.29
C GLU A 230 42.54 1.12 -0.20
N GLU A 231 42.10 0.87 1.05
CA GLU A 231 43.00 0.63 2.17
C GLU A 231 43.25 -0.87 2.41
N ASP A 232 44.41 -1.17 3.02
CA ASP A 232 44.78 -2.53 3.44
C ASP A 232 43.88 -3.08 4.56
N PHE A 233 43.31 -2.20 5.38
CA PHE A 233 42.33 -2.57 6.42
C PHE A 233 41.12 -3.30 5.82
N GLY A 234 40.75 -2.98 4.57
CA GLY A 234 39.64 -3.62 3.87
C GLY A 234 39.86 -5.08 3.47
N ASN A 235 41.09 -5.61 3.53
CA ASN A 235 41.43 -6.97 3.07
C ASN A 235 40.53 -8.04 3.70
N ALA A 236 40.34 -8.01 5.02
CA ALA A 236 39.50 -8.99 5.71
C ALA A 236 38.02 -8.89 5.31
N ALA A 237 37.52 -7.68 5.05
CA ALA A 237 36.15 -7.43 4.62
C ALA A 237 35.92 -7.89 3.18
N ARG A 238 36.86 -7.60 2.25
CA ARG A 238 36.83 -8.08 0.86
C ARG A 238 36.85 -9.60 0.80
N ALA A 239 37.77 -10.25 1.53
CA ALA A 239 37.82 -11.70 1.62
C ALA A 239 36.55 -12.31 2.26
N TYR A 240 35.92 -11.60 3.18
CA TYR A 240 34.65 -12.01 3.76
C TYR A 240 33.50 -11.96 2.74
N LEU A 241 33.39 -10.89 1.96
CA LEU A 241 32.41 -10.74 0.89
C LEU A 241 32.57 -11.84 -0.17
N GLU A 242 33.81 -12.09 -0.61
CA GLU A 242 34.14 -13.13 -1.57
C GLU A 242 33.73 -14.52 -1.07
N ARG A 243 34.09 -14.88 0.18
CA ARG A 243 33.70 -16.16 0.79
C ARG A 243 32.19 -16.34 0.92
N ARG A 244 31.44 -15.24 1.09
CA ARG A 244 29.97 -15.28 1.12
C ARG A 244 29.34 -15.10 -0.26
N GLY A 245 30.13 -15.11 -1.32
CA GLY A 245 29.65 -15.04 -2.71
C GLY A 245 28.99 -13.72 -3.05
N VAL A 246 29.54 -12.59 -2.59
CA VAL A 246 29.13 -11.24 -3.02
C VAL A 246 30.24 -10.66 -3.90
N SER A 247 29.90 -10.31 -5.14
CA SER A 247 30.86 -9.71 -6.08
C SER A 247 31.18 -8.26 -5.70
N GLU A 248 32.33 -7.76 -6.16
CA GLU A 248 32.66 -6.34 -6.04
C GLU A 248 31.61 -5.44 -6.69
N ALA A 249 31.08 -5.84 -7.86
CA ALA A 249 30.05 -5.08 -8.56
C ALA A 249 28.80 -4.89 -7.69
N THR A 250 28.30 -5.96 -7.07
CA THR A 250 27.15 -5.89 -6.16
C THR A 250 27.48 -5.11 -4.90
N ALA A 251 28.65 -5.36 -4.29
CA ALA A 251 29.07 -4.62 -3.10
C ALA A 251 29.17 -3.11 -3.35
N ARG A 252 29.66 -2.69 -4.52
CA ARG A 252 29.69 -1.28 -4.94
C ARG A 252 28.31 -0.72 -5.26
N ALA A 253 27.42 -1.50 -5.89
CA ALA A 253 26.05 -1.07 -6.15
C ALA A 253 25.28 -0.72 -4.85
N PHE A 254 25.56 -1.45 -3.77
CA PHE A 254 25.04 -1.18 -2.43
C PHE A 254 25.87 -0.19 -1.61
N ARG A 255 26.95 0.36 -2.18
CA ARG A 255 27.91 1.25 -1.51
C ARG A 255 28.45 0.66 -0.20
N LEU A 256 28.68 -0.66 -0.17
CA LEU A 256 29.22 -1.31 1.01
C LEU A 256 30.58 -0.70 1.34
N GLY A 257 30.81 -0.56 2.64
CA GLY A 257 32.04 0.00 3.18
C GLY A 257 32.59 -0.82 4.34
N TYR A 258 33.73 -0.40 4.88
CA TYR A 258 34.36 -1.05 6.01
C TYR A 258 34.69 -0.02 7.08
N ALA A 259 34.30 -0.30 8.33
CA ALA A 259 34.73 0.45 9.49
C ALA A 259 35.87 -0.33 10.16
N PRO A 260 37.12 0.18 10.12
CA PRO A 260 38.27 -0.50 10.71
C PRO A 260 38.07 -0.84 12.18
N ALA A 261 38.67 -1.95 12.62
CA ALA A 261 38.71 -2.32 14.03
C ALA A 261 39.64 -1.39 14.81
N PRO A 262 39.47 -1.25 16.13
CA PRO A 262 40.36 -0.42 16.95
C PRO A 262 41.83 -0.87 16.88
N SER A 263 42.06 -2.17 16.69
CA SER A 263 43.39 -2.75 16.51
C SER A 263 44.04 -2.42 15.15
N GLU A 264 43.26 -1.97 14.17
CA GLU A 264 43.73 -1.67 12.82
C GLU A 264 44.04 -0.17 12.65
N ALA A 265 43.12 0.70 13.05
CA ALA A 265 43.21 2.15 12.80
C ALA A 265 42.88 3.02 14.03
N GLY A 266 42.88 2.43 15.23
CA GLY A 266 42.48 3.12 16.45
C GLY A 266 40.97 3.33 16.58
N TRP A 267 40.57 4.06 17.63
CA TRP A 267 39.16 4.16 18.04
C TRP A 267 38.34 5.20 17.26
N SER A 268 38.96 6.11 16.53
CA SER A 268 38.30 7.29 15.98
C SER A 268 38.75 7.71 14.56
N PRO A 269 39.02 6.78 13.61
CA PRO A 269 39.48 7.16 12.27
C PRO A 269 38.46 7.99 11.47
N LEU A 270 37.14 7.71 11.56
CA LEU A 270 36.11 8.53 10.94
C LEU A 270 36.05 9.91 11.60
N ALA A 271 36.01 9.98 12.94
CA ALA A 271 35.97 11.28 13.63
C ALA A 271 37.19 12.15 13.28
N ALA A 272 38.39 11.56 13.17
CA ALA A 272 39.58 12.26 12.70
C ALA A 272 39.44 12.75 11.26
N HIS A 273 38.92 11.92 10.35
CA HIS A 273 38.65 12.30 8.96
C HIS A 273 37.65 13.46 8.84
N LEU A 274 36.55 13.39 9.59
CA LEU A 274 35.53 14.45 9.60
C LEU A 274 36.11 15.77 10.15
N ALA A 275 36.89 15.71 11.22
CA ALA A 275 37.56 16.88 11.80
C ALA A 275 38.55 17.53 10.82
N GLN A 276 39.38 16.72 10.15
CA GLN A 276 40.31 17.19 9.13
C GLN A 276 39.60 17.84 7.94
N ALA A 277 38.41 17.34 7.59
CA ALA A 277 37.57 17.92 6.56
C ALA A 277 36.78 19.17 7.01
N GLY A 278 36.98 19.64 8.25
CA GLY A 278 36.26 20.79 8.81
C GLY A 278 34.76 20.56 9.02
N LEU A 279 34.33 19.30 9.15
CA LEU A 279 32.94 18.92 9.33
C LEU A 279 32.56 18.92 10.82
N ASP A 280 31.31 19.26 11.08
CA ASP A 280 30.73 19.44 12.41
C ASP A 280 30.61 18.09 13.16
N LEU A 281 31.51 17.86 14.13
CA LEU A 281 31.53 16.63 14.92
C LEU A 281 30.32 16.51 15.86
N ASP A 282 29.74 17.60 16.33
CA ASP A 282 28.54 17.53 17.18
C ASP A 282 27.32 17.13 16.36
N LEU A 283 27.26 17.57 15.09
CA LEU A 283 26.30 17.02 14.13
C LEU A 283 26.55 15.53 13.87
N ALA A 284 27.80 15.10 13.70
CA ALA A 284 28.13 13.67 13.52
C ALA A 284 27.69 12.81 14.72
N LYS A 285 27.80 13.33 15.96
CA LYS A 285 27.28 12.67 17.17
C LYS A 285 25.76 12.57 17.17
N ARG A 286 25.05 13.65 16.83
CA ARG A 286 23.57 13.66 16.72
C ARG A 286 23.06 12.70 15.63
N LEU A 287 23.87 12.42 14.61
CA LEU A 287 23.59 11.44 13.57
C LEU A 287 24.03 10.01 13.94
N GLY A 288 24.67 9.85 15.11
CA GLY A 288 25.10 8.57 15.63
C GLY A 288 26.30 7.96 14.90
N LEU A 289 27.16 8.77 14.29
CA LEU A 289 28.41 8.30 13.69
C LEU A 289 29.54 8.18 14.73
N VAL A 290 29.49 9.05 15.75
CA VAL A 290 30.50 9.19 16.78
C VAL A 290 29.82 9.16 18.15
N VAL A 291 30.50 8.60 19.15
CA VAL A 291 30.03 8.47 20.54
C VAL A 291 31.03 9.16 21.47
N ASP A 292 30.54 9.94 22.44
CA ASP A 292 31.39 10.55 23.45
C ASP A 292 31.96 9.49 24.41
N LYS A 293 33.19 9.71 24.87
CA LYS A 293 33.76 8.90 25.95
C LYS A 293 33.09 9.25 27.28
N GLU A 294 32.90 8.25 28.15
CA GLU A 294 32.33 8.47 29.49
C GLU A 294 33.13 9.48 30.34
N SER A 295 34.43 9.60 30.09
CA SER A 295 35.31 10.58 30.73
C SER A 295 35.08 12.03 30.29
N GLY A 296 34.20 12.28 29.31
CA GLY A 296 33.88 13.61 28.79
C GLY A 296 34.96 14.25 27.91
N ARG A 297 36.14 13.62 27.78
CA ARG A 297 37.23 14.09 26.90
C ARG A 297 37.43 13.15 25.72
N GLY A 298 37.05 13.64 24.53
CA GLY A 298 37.22 12.94 23.26
C GLY A 298 36.03 12.07 22.88
N ALA A 299 36.06 11.57 21.65
CA ALA A 299 34.98 10.79 21.06
C ALA A 299 35.57 9.61 20.26
N TYR A 300 34.75 8.60 19.99
CA TYR A 300 35.15 7.42 19.23
C TYR A 300 34.07 7.04 18.22
N ASP A 301 34.46 6.36 17.15
CA ASP A 301 33.55 6.00 16.06
C ASP A 301 32.54 4.95 16.54
N ARG A 302 31.27 5.05 16.14
CA ARG A 302 30.24 4.07 16.51
C ARG A 302 30.48 2.69 15.89
N PHE A 303 30.81 2.67 14.60
CA PHE A 303 31.06 1.46 13.83
C PHE A 303 32.55 1.15 13.86
N ARG A 304 32.91 -0.07 14.27
CA ARG A 304 34.30 -0.51 14.45
C ARG A 304 34.41 -2.01 14.19
N GLY A 305 35.36 -2.43 13.37
CA GLY A 305 35.57 -3.83 12.96
C GLY A 305 34.38 -4.43 12.21
N ARG A 306 33.69 -3.61 11.40
CA ARG A 306 32.38 -3.95 10.81
C ARG A 306 32.34 -3.70 9.31
N LEU A 307 31.74 -4.63 8.58
CA LEU A 307 31.21 -4.36 7.24
C LEU A 307 30.01 -3.42 7.38
N VAL A 308 30.04 -2.29 6.68
CA VAL A 308 29.07 -1.20 6.78
C VAL A 308 28.13 -1.23 5.57
N PHE A 309 26.83 -1.14 5.86
CA PHE A 309 25.72 -1.13 4.92
C PHE A 309 25.02 0.24 5.04
N PRO A 310 25.23 1.17 4.10
CA PRO A 310 24.51 2.44 4.09
C PRO A 310 23.00 2.22 3.92
N VAL A 311 22.20 2.94 4.70
CA VAL A 311 20.75 2.98 4.55
C VAL A 311 20.41 4.18 3.68
N VAL A 312 19.86 3.90 2.50
CA VAL A 312 19.55 4.90 1.49
C VAL A 312 18.05 5.19 1.50
N ALA A 313 17.68 6.46 1.65
CA ALA A 313 16.31 6.90 1.53
C ALA A 313 15.84 6.82 0.07
N PRO A 314 14.52 6.73 -0.20
CA PRO A 314 13.99 6.72 -1.57
C PRO A 314 14.42 7.90 -2.46
N GLY A 315 14.94 9.01 -1.92
CA GLY A 315 15.51 10.11 -2.69
C GLY A 315 16.93 9.87 -3.22
N GLY A 316 17.62 8.82 -2.74
CA GLY A 316 19.02 8.51 -3.03
C GLY A 316 20.01 8.94 -1.94
N ASP A 317 19.55 9.67 -0.92
CA ASP A 317 20.41 10.13 0.17
C ASP A 317 20.71 9.03 1.19
N VAL A 318 21.97 8.97 1.64
CA VAL A 318 22.34 8.16 2.80
C VAL A 318 21.80 8.81 4.08
N VAL A 319 20.98 8.08 4.82
CA VAL A 319 20.32 8.58 6.05
C VAL A 319 20.83 7.92 7.33
N ALA A 320 21.42 6.73 7.22
CA ALA A 320 21.93 5.94 8.35
C ALA A 320 22.86 4.83 7.88
N PHE A 321 23.37 4.04 8.82
CA PHE A 321 24.21 2.88 8.56
C PHE A 321 23.79 1.68 9.42
N SER A 322 24.06 0.49 8.90
CA SER A 322 24.10 -0.75 9.67
C SER A 322 25.50 -1.35 9.56
N GLY A 323 26.01 -1.95 10.63
CA GLY A 323 27.36 -2.51 10.69
C GLY A 323 27.35 -3.94 11.19
N ARG A 324 27.81 -4.88 10.37
CA ARG A 324 27.98 -6.29 10.71
C ARG A 324 29.40 -6.57 11.16
N VAL A 325 29.58 -7.12 12.37
CA VAL A 325 30.93 -7.48 12.84
C VAL A 325 31.54 -8.55 11.95
N LEU A 326 32.82 -8.41 11.61
CA LEU A 326 33.53 -9.45 10.88
C LEU A 326 33.97 -10.56 11.85
N PRO A 327 33.87 -11.85 11.48
CA PRO A 327 34.27 -12.95 12.36
C PRO A 327 35.72 -12.86 12.86
N VAL A 328 36.64 -12.32 12.04
CA VAL A 328 38.04 -12.12 12.42
C VAL A 328 38.22 -11.18 13.63
N HIS A 329 37.24 -10.32 13.89
CA HIS A 329 37.25 -9.36 15.00
C HIS A 329 36.43 -9.83 16.20
N VAL A 330 35.92 -11.07 16.18
CA VAL A 330 35.19 -11.69 17.29
C VAL A 330 36.11 -12.71 17.94
N ARG A 331 36.42 -12.51 19.23
CA ARG A 331 37.22 -13.48 20.00
C ARG A 331 36.32 -14.61 20.49
N PRO A 332 36.71 -15.89 20.33
CA PRO A 332 35.90 -17.02 20.80
C PRO A 332 35.65 -17.02 22.32
N ASP A 333 36.61 -16.51 23.09
CA ASP A 333 36.62 -16.56 24.56
C ASP A 333 36.16 -15.23 25.22
N ASP A 334 35.55 -14.32 24.47
CA ASP A 334 35.00 -13.09 25.06
C ASP A 334 33.75 -13.42 25.89
N ASP A 335 33.77 -13.10 27.20
CA ASP A 335 32.61 -13.24 28.09
C ASP A 335 31.37 -12.46 27.61
N ARG A 336 31.59 -11.41 26.79
CA ARG A 336 30.56 -10.63 26.11
C ARG A 336 30.96 -10.36 24.66
N PRO A 337 30.62 -11.24 23.71
CA PRO A 337 30.92 -11.01 22.30
C PRO A 337 30.18 -9.78 21.78
N PRO A 338 30.77 -9.02 20.84
CA PRO A 338 30.12 -7.86 20.26
C PRO A 338 28.86 -8.26 19.49
N PRO A 339 27.80 -7.42 19.46
CA PRO A 339 26.57 -7.75 18.75
C PRO A 339 26.82 -7.95 17.25
N LYS A 340 26.20 -8.98 16.66
CA LYS A 340 26.36 -9.33 15.24
C LYS A 340 26.10 -8.14 14.31
N TYR A 341 25.03 -7.39 14.58
CA TYR A 341 24.68 -6.15 13.89
C TYR A 341 24.53 -4.97 14.86
N VAL A 342 24.95 -3.79 14.42
CA VAL A 342 24.69 -2.51 15.08
C VAL A 342 24.08 -1.57 14.06
N ASN A 343 22.99 -0.91 14.40
CA ASN A 343 22.38 0.10 13.53
C ASN A 343 22.66 1.50 14.09
N SER A 344 22.63 2.51 13.21
CA SER A 344 22.52 3.91 13.63
C SER A 344 21.32 4.07 14.57
N PRO A 345 21.43 4.93 15.61
CA PRO A 345 20.29 5.30 16.42
C PRO A 345 19.27 6.10 15.59
N GLU A 346 18.07 6.28 16.13
CA GLU A 346 17.09 7.22 15.58
C GLU A 346 17.71 8.63 15.50
N SER A 347 17.43 9.37 14.43
CA SER A 347 17.90 10.74 14.24
C SER A 347 16.80 11.58 13.58
N PHE A 348 17.04 12.88 13.43
CA PHE A 348 16.10 13.76 12.75
C PHE A 348 16.04 13.52 11.23
N VAL A 349 16.96 12.74 10.65
CA VAL A 349 16.95 12.34 9.23
C VAL A 349 16.68 10.85 9.02
N TYR A 350 16.69 10.03 10.07
CA TYR A 350 16.51 8.60 9.98
C TYR A 350 15.59 8.06 11.07
N ARG A 351 14.57 7.31 10.61
CA ARG A 351 13.70 6.52 11.47
C ARG A 351 13.69 5.08 11.02
N LYS A 352 14.10 4.16 11.90
CA LYS A 352 14.21 2.73 11.55
C LYS A 352 12.87 2.17 11.08
N GLY A 353 11.80 2.51 11.80
CA GLY A 353 10.45 2.07 11.49
C GLY A 353 9.87 2.63 10.19
N ASP A 354 10.55 3.56 9.52
CA ASP A 354 10.11 4.14 8.26
C ASP A 354 11.00 3.73 7.08
N HIS A 355 12.11 3.03 7.29
CA HIS A 355 13.07 2.70 6.23
C HIS A 355 13.23 1.18 6.08
N LEU A 356 13.40 0.74 4.83
CA LEU A 356 13.71 -0.65 4.45
C LEU A 356 15.05 -0.65 3.74
N TYR A 357 15.94 -1.57 4.15
CA TYR A 357 17.19 -1.78 3.43
C TYR A 357 16.90 -2.38 2.05
N GLY A 358 17.65 -1.93 1.03
CA GLY A 358 17.48 -2.35 -0.37
C GLY A 358 16.37 -1.65 -1.13
N LEU A 359 15.52 -0.83 -0.49
CA LEU A 359 14.36 -0.22 -1.16
C LEU A 359 14.74 0.67 -2.34
N ASP A 360 15.82 1.45 -2.21
CA ASP A 360 16.36 2.28 -3.29
C ASP A 360 16.79 1.43 -4.51
N THR A 361 17.60 0.41 -4.27
CA THR A 361 18.15 -0.46 -5.32
C THR A 361 17.06 -1.33 -5.96
N ALA A 362 16.09 -1.79 -5.17
CA ALA A 362 15.04 -2.70 -5.60
C ALA A 362 13.87 -2.03 -6.36
N ARG A 363 13.76 -0.68 -6.39
CA ARG A 363 12.57 0.03 -6.94
C ARG A 363 12.15 -0.48 -8.32
N LYS A 364 13.12 -0.67 -9.22
CA LYS A 364 12.85 -1.12 -10.60
C LYS A 364 12.36 -2.58 -10.62
N ALA A 365 13.01 -3.45 -9.86
CA ALA A 365 12.66 -4.86 -9.78
C ALA A 365 11.30 -5.09 -9.12
N LEU A 366 10.98 -4.34 -8.06
CA LEU A 366 9.68 -4.38 -7.38
C LEU A 366 8.52 -4.17 -8.34
N ARG A 367 8.63 -3.16 -9.22
CA ARG A 367 7.61 -2.90 -10.26
C ARG A 367 7.63 -3.94 -11.37
N GLY A 368 8.81 -4.25 -11.89
CA GLY A 368 8.96 -5.18 -13.01
C GLY A 368 8.49 -6.61 -12.68
N ARG A 369 8.69 -7.05 -11.44
CA ARG A 369 8.25 -8.37 -10.95
C ARG A 369 6.84 -8.35 -10.35
N GLY A 370 6.31 -7.17 -10.03
CA GLY A 370 5.03 -7.02 -9.34
C GLY A 370 5.00 -7.69 -7.97
N ARG A 371 6.14 -7.74 -7.26
CA ARG A 371 6.24 -8.28 -5.90
C ARG A 371 7.49 -7.77 -5.18
N ALA A 372 7.45 -7.75 -3.85
CA ALA A 372 8.61 -7.65 -2.97
C ALA A 372 8.97 -9.01 -2.36
N VAL A 373 10.25 -9.24 -2.08
CA VAL A 373 10.71 -10.38 -1.25
C VAL A 373 11.25 -9.84 0.06
N LEU A 374 10.57 -10.11 1.17
CA LEU A 374 10.93 -9.59 2.48
C LEU A 374 11.79 -10.61 3.24
N VAL A 375 13.03 -10.23 3.54
CA VAL A 375 14.01 -11.02 4.31
C VAL A 375 14.38 -10.34 5.63
N GLU A 376 15.07 -11.03 6.53
CA GLU A 376 15.38 -10.49 7.87
C GLU A 376 16.57 -9.52 7.87
N GLY A 377 17.64 -9.84 7.14
CA GLY A 377 18.91 -9.16 7.25
C GLY A 377 19.32 -8.37 6.01
N ASN A 378 20.12 -7.32 6.24
CA ASN A 378 20.72 -6.54 5.15
C ASN A 378 21.62 -7.39 4.25
N PHE A 379 22.34 -8.35 4.84
CA PHE A 379 23.21 -9.25 4.07
C PHE A 379 22.39 -10.13 3.12
N ASP A 380 21.23 -10.61 3.55
CA ASP A 380 20.33 -11.43 2.73
C ASP A 380 19.85 -10.64 1.53
N VAL A 381 19.50 -9.36 1.71
CA VAL A 381 19.17 -8.47 0.58
C VAL A 381 20.32 -8.39 -0.42
N VAL A 382 21.55 -8.08 0.02
CA VAL A 382 22.71 -7.98 -0.88
C VAL A 382 22.93 -9.30 -1.62
N ARG A 383 22.85 -10.43 -0.91
CA ARG A 383 23.08 -11.76 -1.49
C ARG A 383 21.99 -12.16 -2.47
N LEU A 384 20.73 -11.83 -2.18
CA LEU A 384 19.61 -12.09 -3.08
C LEU A 384 19.69 -11.27 -4.35
N HIS A 385 20.13 -10.01 -4.27
CA HIS A 385 20.39 -9.17 -5.44
C HIS A 385 21.53 -9.74 -6.31
N GLU A 386 22.62 -10.21 -5.69
CA GLU A 386 23.72 -10.88 -6.41
C GLU A 386 23.22 -12.09 -7.22
N VAL A 387 22.23 -12.83 -6.70
CA VAL A 387 21.62 -13.94 -7.42
C VAL A 387 20.37 -13.52 -8.21
N GLY A 388 20.20 -12.25 -8.55
CA GLY A 388 19.15 -11.77 -9.44
C GLY A 388 17.71 -11.82 -8.87
N ILE A 389 17.57 -11.89 -7.56
CA ILE A 389 16.32 -11.63 -6.83
C ILE A 389 16.43 -10.18 -6.31
N GLU A 390 16.38 -9.25 -7.25
CA GLU A 390 16.60 -7.81 -7.04
C GLU A 390 15.40 -7.13 -6.35
N GLU A 391 14.27 -7.82 -6.21
CA GLU A 391 13.10 -7.34 -5.47
C GLU A 391 13.20 -7.56 -3.94
N ALA A 392 14.35 -7.98 -3.42
CA ALA A 392 14.55 -8.26 -2.02
C ALA A 392 14.71 -6.99 -1.16
N LEU A 393 14.08 -6.98 0.03
CA LEU A 393 14.05 -5.90 1.01
C LEU A 393 14.18 -6.45 2.44
N ALA A 394 14.74 -5.67 3.38
CA ALA A 394 14.80 -6.05 4.79
C ALA A 394 14.39 -4.92 5.75
N PRO A 395 13.62 -5.20 6.81
CA PRO A 395 13.50 -4.31 7.96
C PRO A 395 14.85 -4.12 8.66
N LEU A 396 15.12 -2.92 9.18
CA LEU A 396 16.41 -2.56 9.75
C LEU A 396 16.58 -3.03 11.21
N GLY A 397 16.54 -4.34 11.44
CA GLY A 397 16.71 -4.94 12.78
C GLY A 397 15.52 -4.67 13.72
N THR A 398 14.31 -4.76 13.17
CA THR A 398 13.00 -4.74 13.85
C THR A 398 12.04 -5.66 13.09
N ALA A 399 10.91 -6.02 13.70
CA ALA A 399 9.79 -6.56 12.94
C ALA A 399 9.30 -5.55 11.87
N LEU A 400 8.66 -6.05 10.82
CA LEU A 400 8.02 -5.21 9.80
C LEU A 400 7.00 -4.26 10.46
N THR A 401 7.16 -2.95 10.22
CA THR A 401 6.26 -1.93 10.74
C THR A 401 5.13 -1.61 9.75
N PRO A 402 4.00 -1.05 10.22
CA PRO A 402 2.93 -0.57 9.34
C PRO A 402 3.42 0.45 8.30
N GLN A 403 4.33 1.36 8.69
CA GLN A 403 4.88 2.37 7.81
C GLN A 403 5.74 1.75 6.72
N GLN A 404 6.58 0.76 7.05
CA GLN A 404 7.35 -0.01 6.07
C GLN A 404 6.43 -0.78 5.11
N ALA A 405 5.40 -1.45 5.62
CA ALA A 405 4.43 -2.16 4.80
C ALA A 405 3.69 -1.21 3.84
N GLN A 406 3.32 -0.02 4.30
CA GLN A 406 2.73 1.03 3.44
C GLN A 406 3.69 1.54 2.37
N ARG A 407 5.00 1.61 2.64
CA ARG A 407 6.00 1.94 1.60
C ARG A 407 6.10 0.85 0.54
N ILE A 408 6.04 -0.42 0.94
CA ILE A 408 5.99 -1.55 0.00
C ILE A 408 4.71 -1.46 -0.87
N ALA A 409 3.55 -1.23 -0.24
CA ALA A 409 2.25 -1.12 -0.90
C ALA A 409 2.15 -0.02 -1.98
N ARG A 410 3.02 1.00 -1.92
CA ARG A 410 3.11 2.05 -2.95
C ARG A 410 3.85 1.61 -4.22
N LEU A 411 4.67 0.56 -4.11
CA LEU A 411 5.54 0.09 -5.18
C LEU A 411 5.05 -1.23 -5.79
N THR A 412 4.35 -2.05 -5.02
CA THR A 412 3.81 -3.34 -5.43
C THR A 412 2.63 -3.71 -4.54
N ASP A 413 1.73 -4.54 -5.07
CA ASP A 413 0.58 -5.11 -4.38
C ASP A 413 0.89 -6.44 -3.68
N ARG A 414 2.04 -7.07 -3.95
CA ARG A 414 2.41 -8.39 -3.41
C ARG A 414 3.70 -8.35 -2.61
N VAL A 415 3.72 -9.08 -1.48
CA VAL A 415 4.93 -9.32 -0.71
C VAL A 415 5.09 -10.80 -0.40
N VAL A 416 6.29 -11.33 -0.63
CA VAL A 416 6.68 -12.70 -0.30
C VAL A 416 7.58 -12.65 0.92
N VAL A 417 7.10 -13.12 2.07
CA VAL A 417 7.89 -13.19 3.31
C VAL A 417 8.76 -14.44 3.26
N CYS A 418 10.08 -14.26 3.34
CA CYS A 418 11.10 -15.32 3.30
C CYS A 418 12.13 -15.06 4.40
N PHE A 419 11.77 -15.44 5.63
CA PHE A 419 12.59 -15.28 6.83
C PHE A 419 13.37 -16.55 7.16
N ASP A 420 14.24 -16.47 8.16
CA ASP A 420 15.15 -17.56 8.52
C ASP A 420 14.36 -18.81 8.92
N GLY A 421 14.89 -19.98 8.57
CA GLY A 421 14.30 -21.29 8.87
C GLY A 421 14.42 -21.68 10.34
N ASP A 422 14.20 -20.77 11.29
CA ASP A 422 14.22 -21.08 12.72
C ASP A 422 12.92 -20.64 13.42
N GLU A 423 12.81 -20.93 14.71
CA GLU A 423 11.61 -20.59 15.49
C GLU A 423 11.41 -19.07 15.62
N ALA A 424 12.49 -18.27 15.60
CA ALA A 424 12.40 -16.82 15.63
C ALA A 424 11.89 -16.28 14.28
N GLY A 425 12.41 -16.78 13.16
CA GLY A 425 11.98 -16.44 11.80
C GLY A 425 10.54 -16.84 11.52
N ARG A 426 10.08 -18.00 12.03
CA ARG A 426 8.64 -18.37 11.98
C ARG A 426 7.75 -17.38 12.73
N LYS A 427 8.13 -16.98 13.94
CA LYS A 427 7.38 -15.95 14.71
C LYS A 427 7.39 -14.59 14.01
N ALA A 428 8.54 -14.20 13.46
CA ALA A 428 8.67 -12.97 12.69
C ALA A 428 7.80 -12.99 11.42
N THR A 429 7.69 -14.15 10.76
CA THR A 429 6.83 -14.36 9.59
C THR A 429 5.37 -14.09 9.93
N LEU A 430 4.88 -14.64 11.04
CA LEU A 430 3.50 -14.40 11.51
C LEU A 430 3.22 -12.93 11.80
N SER A 431 4.19 -12.23 12.39
CA SER A 431 4.10 -10.78 12.63
C SER A 431 4.04 -10.00 11.32
N ALA A 432 4.91 -10.34 10.37
CA ALA A 432 4.96 -9.71 9.05
C ALA A 432 3.67 -9.92 8.25
N ILE A 433 3.09 -11.13 8.28
CA ILE A 433 1.81 -11.44 7.63
C ILE A 433 0.72 -10.48 8.10
N ARG A 434 0.57 -10.31 9.42
CA ARG A 434 -0.44 -9.42 9.99
C ARG A 434 -0.25 -7.99 9.52
N THR A 435 0.96 -7.46 9.67
CA THR A 435 1.27 -6.07 9.30
C THR A 435 1.07 -5.81 7.81
N ALA A 436 1.49 -6.74 6.94
CA ALA A 436 1.35 -6.58 5.50
C ALA A 436 -0.10 -6.70 5.02
N LEU A 437 -0.89 -7.62 5.59
CA LEU A 437 -2.33 -7.73 5.30
C LEU A 437 -3.10 -6.46 5.72
N GLU A 438 -2.75 -5.85 6.86
CA GLU A 438 -3.31 -4.57 7.31
C GLU A 438 -2.99 -3.41 6.34
N ALA A 439 -1.91 -3.55 5.55
CA ALA A 439 -1.53 -2.61 4.50
C ALA A 439 -2.14 -2.93 3.12
N ASP A 440 -3.09 -3.88 3.06
CA ASP A 440 -3.76 -4.37 1.84
C ASP A 440 -2.85 -5.06 0.81
N LEU A 441 -1.73 -5.65 1.25
CA LEU A 441 -0.85 -6.44 0.39
C LEU A 441 -1.37 -7.89 0.21
N ASP A 442 -1.17 -8.45 -0.98
CA ASP A 442 -1.20 -9.90 -1.25
C ASP A 442 0.04 -10.53 -0.61
N VAL A 443 -0.13 -11.11 0.58
CA VAL A 443 0.98 -11.70 1.33
C VAL A 443 1.16 -13.16 0.96
N ARG A 444 2.38 -13.54 0.57
CA ARG A 444 2.83 -14.91 0.33
C ARG A 444 3.94 -15.29 1.29
N VAL A 445 4.15 -16.59 1.51
CA VAL A 445 5.16 -17.07 2.46
C VAL A 445 6.03 -18.16 1.82
N VAL A 446 7.34 -18.02 1.98
CA VAL A 446 8.31 -19.08 1.71
C VAL A 446 8.90 -19.53 3.03
N LEU A 447 8.73 -20.81 3.35
CA LEU A 447 9.40 -21.44 4.49
C LEU A 447 10.72 -22.04 4.04
N LEU A 448 11.80 -21.58 4.65
CA LEU A 448 13.11 -22.16 4.48
C LEU A 448 13.26 -23.45 5.30
N PRO A 449 14.12 -24.39 4.86
CA PRO A 449 14.50 -25.55 5.67
C PRO A 449 15.11 -25.12 7.00
N ASP A 450 14.99 -25.98 8.01
CA ASP A 450 15.44 -25.64 9.36
C ASP A 450 16.94 -25.28 9.38
N GLY A 451 17.28 -24.14 10.01
CA GLY A 451 18.65 -23.64 10.12
C GLY A 451 19.25 -23.02 8.85
N THR A 452 18.44 -22.80 7.80
CA THR A 452 18.87 -22.11 6.56
C THR A 452 18.38 -20.66 6.54
N ASP A 453 19.23 -19.73 6.08
CA ASP A 453 18.86 -18.34 5.80
C ASP A 453 18.68 -18.09 4.28
N PRO A 454 18.03 -16.99 3.86
CA PRO A 454 17.82 -16.73 2.43
C PRO A 454 19.12 -16.55 1.63
N ALA A 455 20.21 -16.11 2.29
CA ALA A 455 21.51 -15.91 1.65
C ALA A 455 22.21 -17.25 1.30
N ASP A 456 21.98 -18.27 2.11
CA ASP A 456 22.60 -19.60 1.99
C ASP A 456 21.73 -20.59 1.17
N ALA A 457 20.47 -20.25 0.88
CA ALA A 457 19.56 -21.07 0.08
C ALA A 457 19.98 -21.21 -1.40
N ASP A 458 19.69 -22.36 -2.02
CA ASP A 458 19.92 -22.55 -3.46
C ASP A 458 19.09 -21.55 -4.30
N PRO A 459 19.70 -20.73 -5.17
CA PRO A 459 18.99 -19.67 -5.87
C PRO A 459 17.88 -20.17 -6.80
N GLN A 460 18.05 -21.33 -7.45
CA GLN A 460 17.04 -21.85 -8.38
C GLN A 460 15.85 -22.43 -7.62
N TRP A 461 16.10 -23.12 -6.52
CA TRP A 461 15.08 -23.57 -5.60
C TRP A 461 14.31 -22.38 -5.01
N LEU A 462 15.02 -21.36 -4.52
CA LEU A 462 14.40 -20.20 -3.89
C LEU A 462 13.52 -19.43 -4.88
N ARG A 463 13.97 -19.20 -6.11
CA ARG A 463 13.14 -18.55 -7.15
C ARG A 463 11.85 -19.32 -7.43
N ARG A 464 11.91 -20.65 -7.58
CA ARG A 464 10.71 -21.48 -7.75
C ARG A 464 9.77 -21.38 -6.56
N ARG A 465 10.32 -21.45 -5.34
CA ARG A 465 9.51 -21.31 -4.12
C ARG A 465 8.85 -19.95 -3.98
N ILE A 466 9.52 -18.88 -4.40
CA ILE A 466 8.95 -17.52 -4.43
C ILE A 466 7.78 -17.45 -5.42
N GLU A 467 7.89 -18.11 -6.58
CA GLU A 467 6.82 -18.15 -7.60
C GLU A 467 5.61 -18.98 -7.15
N GLU A 468 5.86 -20.10 -6.47
CA GLU A 468 4.84 -21.04 -5.98
C GLU A 468 4.35 -20.72 -4.56
N ALA A 469 4.76 -19.58 -4.00
CA ALA A 469 4.54 -19.27 -2.58
C ALA A 469 3.03 -19.23 -2.25
N PRO A 470 2.55 -20.02 -1.27
CA PRO A 470 1.14 -20.02 -0.87
C PRO A 470 0.73 -18.69 -0.25
N ALA A 471 -0.59 -18.43 -0.21
CA ALA A 471 -1.14 -17.28 0.50
C ALA A 471 -0.80 -17.37 2.00
N GLY A 472 -0.24 -16.30 2.56
CA GLY A 472 0.30 -16.30 3.91
C GLY A 472 -0.75 -16.50 4.99
N LEU A 473 -1.94 -15.92 4.81
CA LEU A 473 -3.05 -16.13 5.74
C LEU A 473 -3.58 -17.58 5.68
N ASP A 474 -3.65 -18.17 4.49
CA ASP A 474 -4.08 -19.57 4.32
C ASP A 474 -3.08 -20.51 4.98
N TRP A 475 -1.79 -20.33 4.69
CA TRP A 475 -0.71 -21.09 5.32
C TRP A 475 -0.79 -21.02 6.85
N TRP A 476 -1.01 -19.83 7.41
CA TRP A 476 -1.09 -19.66 8.86
C TRP A 476 -2.35 -20.30 9.45
N MET A 477 -3.50 -20.20 8.79
CA MET A 477 -4.73 -20.89 9.21
C MET A 477 -4.54 -22.42 9.19
N GLU A 478 -3.90 -22.94 8.16
CA GLU A 478 -3.62 -24.38 8.00
C GLU A 478 -2.64 -24.88 9.08
N ASP A 479 -1.53 -24.17 9.35
CA ASP A 479 -0.58 -24.49 10.42
C ASP A 479 -1.27 -24.50 11.81
N LEU A 480 -2.12 -23.51 12.11
CA LEU A 480 -2.86 -23.49 13.37
C LEU A 480 -3.86 -24.64 13.49
N ALA A 481 -4.57 -24.97 12.39
CA ALA A 481 -5.53 -26.06 12.38
C ALA A 481 -4.84 -27.42 12.55
N GLU A 482 -3.69 -27.61 11.92
CA GLU A 482 -2.87 -28.82 12.05
C GLU A 482 -2.36 -28.98 13.48
N ARG A 483 -1.76 -27.94 14.08
CA ARG A 483 -1.28 -27.96 15.47
C ARG A 483 -2.40 -28.17 16.48
N ALA A 484 -3.59 -27.64 16.22
CA ALA A 484 -4.76 -27.83 17.08
C ALA A 484 -5.31 -29.26 17.02
N GLY A 485 -5.09 -29.96 15.91
CA GLY A 485 -5.65 -31.29 15.67
C GLY A 485 -7.16 -31.31 15.86
N THR A 486 -7.65 -32.31 16.61
CA THR A 486 -9.07 -32.48 16.93
C THR A 486 -9.49 -31.82 18.25
N SER A 487 -8.56 -31.18 18.99
CA SER A 487 -8.86 -30.59 20.30
C SER A 487 -9.77 -29.36 20.16
N PRO A 488 -10.99 -29.37 20.75
CA PRO A 488 -11.90 -28.23 20.68
C PRO A 488 -11.28 -26.94 21.24
N ASP A 489 -10.62 -27.02 22.39
CA ASP A 489 -9.95 -25.89 23.03
C ASP A 489 -8.80 -25.32 22.19
N ALA A 490 -8.00 -26.20 21.57
CA ALA A 490 -6.91 -25.74 20.72
C ALA A 490 -7.44 -25.08 19.43
N ARG A 491 -8.52 -25.62 18.84
CA ARG A 491 -9.18 -25.02 17.67
C ARG A 491 -9.83 -23.67 18.03
N ALA A 492 -10.44 -23.55 19.21
CA ALA A 492 -10.96 -22.28 19.71
C ALA A 492 -9.85 -21.24 19.85
N ARG A 493 -8.72 -21.59 20.46
CA ARG A 493 -7.54 -20.69 20.55
C ARG A 493 -6.98 -20.29 19.18
N ALA A 494 -7.00 -21.21 18.21
CA ALA A 494 -6.60 -20.89 16.84
C ALA A 494 -7.53 -19.84 16.19
N LEU A 495 -8.85 -20.00 16.37
CA LEU A 495 -9.82 -19.00 15.90
C LEU A 495 -9.66 -17.65 16.60
N ASP A 496 -9.41 -17.63 17.90
CA ASP A 496 -9.13 -16.40 18.65
C ASP A 496 -7.88 -15.65 18.14
N ALA A 497 -6.93 -16.36 17.53
CA ALA A 497 -5.76 -15.77 16.90
C ALA A 497 -6.03 -15.21 15.49
N ILE A 498 -6.94 -15.83 14.73
CA ILE A 498 -7.24 -15.49 13.33
C ILE A 498 -8.32 -14.42 13.20
N VAL A 499 -9.39 -14.48 14.00
CA VAL A 499 -10.51 -13.53 13.95
C VAL A 499 -10.07 -12.05 14.04
N PRO A 500 -9.13 -11.66 14.92
CA PRO A 500 -8.65 -10.28 14.96
C PRO A 500 -8.02 -9.82 13.64
N VAL A 501 -7.34 -10.71 12.94
CA VAL A 501 -6.66 -10.41 11.68
C VAL A 501 -7.67 -10.26 10.55
N LEU A 502 -8.66 -11.17 10.47
CA LEU A 502 -9.78 -11.05 9.54
C LEU A 502 -10.52 -9.71 9.70
N CYS A 503 -10.77 -9.28 10.94
CA CYS A 503 -11.43 -8.00 11.23
C CYS A 503 -10.66 -6.77 10.75
N LYS A 504 -9.33 -6.86 10.63
CA LYS A 504 -8.47 -5.74 10.24
C LYS A 504 -8.16 -5.67 8.75
N LEU A 505 -8.52 -6.69 7.97
CA LEU A 505 -8.35 -6.64 6.51
C LEU A 505 -9.08 -5.42 5.94
N PRO A 506 -8.44 -4.55 5.14
CA PRO A 506 -9.05 -3.31 4.65
C PRO A 506 -10.29 -3.56 3.76
N ARG A 507 -10.18 -4.50 2.83
CA ARG A 507 -11.24 -4.79 1.83
C ARG A 507 -12.35 -5.69 2.37
N ALA A 508 -13.60 -5.29 2.14
CA ALA A 508 -14.78 -6.06 2.54
C ALA A 508 -14.87 -7.42 1.84
N SER A 509 -14.57 -7.46 0.54
CA SER A 509 -14.52 -8.70 -0.23
C SER A 509 -13.49 -9.68 0.31
N ALA A 510 -12.27 -9.20 0.64
CA ALA A 510 -11.24 -10.01 1.27
C ALA A 510 -11.70 -10.59 2.62
N ARG A 511 -12.35 -9.78 3.48
CA ARG A 511 -12.92 -10.26 4.75
C ARG A 511 -13.89 -11.41 4.55
N THR A 512 -14.78 -11.31 3.56
CA THR A 512 -15.76 -12.36 3.25
C THR A 512 -15.08 -13.64 2.79
N LEU A 513 -14.21 -13.55 1.78
CA LEU A 513 -13.54 -14.73 1.20
C LEU A 513 -12.63 -15.44 2.21
N TYR A 514 -11.87 -14.69 3.02
CA TYR A 514 -11.04 -15.30 4.05
C TYR A 514 -11.85 -15.86 5.23
N ALA A 515 -13.03 -15.29 5.54
CA ALA A 515 -13.93 -15.88 6.52
C ALA A 515 -14.52 -17.22 6.03
N GLU A 516 -14.85 -17.33 4.75
CA GLU A 516 -15.27 -18.59 4.12
C GLU A 516 -14.14 -19.62 4.13
N ARG A 517 -12.91 -19.20 3.81
CA ARG A 517 -11.72 -20.04 3.89
C ARG A 517 -11.47 -20.54 5.32
N ALA A 518 -11.55 -19.66 6.32
CA ALA A 518 -11.45 -20.03 7.74
C ALA A 518 -12.56 -21.02 8.14
N SER A 519 -13.79 -20.83 7.67
CA SER A 519 -14.91 -21.75 7.91
C SER A 519 -14.58 -23.15 7.43
N SER A 520 -14.03 -23.27 6.22
CA SER A 520 -13.62 -24.55 5.63
C SER A 520 -12.47 -25.21 6.41
N ILE A 521 -11.41 -24.47 6.74
CA ILE A 521 -10.22 -25.00 7.42
C ILE A 521 -10.55 -25.45 8.85
N PHE A 522 -11.27 -24.62 9.60
CA PHE A 522 -11.58 -24.89 11.00
C PHE A 522 -12.84 -25.75 11.18
N GLY A 523 -13.63 -25.98 10.13
CA GLY A 523 -14.86 -26.77 10.20
C GLY A 523 -15.95 -26.11 11.06
N VAL A 524 -15.95 -24.77 11.13
CA VAL A 524 -16.90 -23.99 11.93
C VAL A 524 -17.83 -23.23 10.99
N PRO A 525 -19.17 -23.25 11.22
CA PRO A 525 -20.12 -22.52 10.38
C PRO A 525 -19.77 -21.04 10.23
N LEU A 526 -19.89 -20.50 9.01
CA LEU A 526 -19.58 -19.09 8.72
C LEU A 526 -20.38 -18.11 9.60
N ALA A 527 -21.61 -18.46 9.97
CA ALA A 527 -22.44 -17.68 10.88
C ALA A 527 -21.80 -17.51 12.28
N ASP A 528 -21.12 -18.56 12.77
CA ASP A 528 -20.45 -18.55 14.06
C ASP A 528 -19.16 -17.73 14.01
N LEU A 529 -18.39 -17.83 12.93
CA LEU A 529 -17.23 -16.96 12.69
C LEU A 529 -17.63 -15.48 12.62
N ARG A 530 -18.73 -15.17 11.93
CA ARG A 530 -19.29 -13.81 11.89
C ARG A 530 -19.72 -13.33 13.27
N ARG A 531 -20.26 -14.21 14.13
CA ARG A 531 -20.60 -13.89 15.52
C ARG A 531 -19.35 -13.62 16.36
N LEU A 532 -18.31 -14.45 16.25
CA LEU A 532 -17.03 -14.23 16.92
C LEU A 532 -16.39 -12.89 16.52
N ALA A 533 -16.40 -12.57 15.22
CA ALA A 533 -15.92 -11.29 14.72
C ALA A 533 -16.70 -10.10 15.30
N LYS A 534 -18.04 -10.17 15.35
CA LYS A 534 -18.88 -9.14 15.98
C LYS A 534 -18.56 -8.97 17.47
N THR A 535 -18.42 -10.07 18.21
CA THR A 535 -18.05 -10.03 19.64
C THR A 535 -16.68 -9.39 19.85
N HIS A 536 -15.70 -9.75 19.01
CA HIS A 536 -14.36 -9.16 19.06
C HIS A 536 -14.39 -7.64 18.83
N LEU A 537 -15.12 -7.18 17.80
CA LEU A 537 -15.27 -5.76 17.50
C LEU A 537 -15.98 -5.00 18.63
N ALA A 538 -17.02 -5.59 19.22
CA ALA A 538 -17.73 -5.01 20.36
C ALA A 538 -16.84 -4.92 21.61
N ALA A 539 -16.01 -5.94 21.87
CA ALA A 539 -15.08 -5.97 23.00
C ALA A 539 -13.96 -4.92 22.84
N ASN A 540 -13.40 -4.77 21.64
CA ASN A 540 -12.38 -3.75 21.37
C ASN A 540 -12.94 -2.32 21.46
N SER A 541 -14.19 -2.12 21.05
CA SER A 541 -14.88 -0.83 21.19
C SER A 541 -15.12 -0.44 22.65
N ARG A 542 -15.18 -1.42 23.58
CA ARG A 542 -15.31 -1.18 25.03
C ARG A 542 -13.96 -0.98 25.74
N ARG A 543 -12.86 -1.51 25.18
CA ARG A 543 -11.49 -1.37 25.73
C ARG A 543 -10.84 -0.03 25.42
N HIS A 544 -11.29 0.66 24.36
CA HIS A 544 -10.98 2.07 24.13
C HIS A 544 -12.19 2.92 24.54
N PRO A 545 -12.32 3.32 25.83
CA PRO A 545 -13.26 4.38 26.14
C PRO A 545 -12.86 5.59 25.31
N ALA A 546 -13.83 6.26 24.68
CA ALA A 546 -13.63 7.60 24.15
C ALA A 546 -12.86 8.43 25.21
N PRO A 547 -11.88 9.26 24.82
CA PRO A 547 -11.06 9.99 25.77
C PRO A 547 -11.97 10.67 26.80
N ARG A 548 -11.93 10.18 28.04
CA ARG A 548 -12.67 10.76 29.15
C ARG A 548 -12.12 12.17 29.30
N HIS A 549 -12.95 13.17 29.01
CA HIS A 549 -12.71 14.54 29.43
C HIS A 549 -12.52 14.51 30.95
N LEU A 550 -11.27 14.72 31.39
CA LEU A 550 -10.97 14.99 32.79
C LEU A 550 -11.67 16.31 33.17
N PRO A 551 -12.26 16.42 34.38
CA PRO A 551 -12.80 17.68 34.86
C PRO A 551 -11.66 18.72 34.96
N PRO A 552 -11.95 20.01 34.69
CA PRO A 552 -10.91 21.03 34.64
C PRO A 552 -10.36 21.26 36.05
N SER A 553 -9.07 20.94 36.26
CA SER A 553 -8.36 21.43 37.42
C SER A 553 -7.98 22.89 37.19
N THR A 554 -8.30 23.70 38.19
CA THR A 554 -8.03 25.12 38.28
C THR A 554 -6.52 25.38 38.27
N ARG A 555 -5.98 25.76 37.10
CA ARG A 555 -4.74 26.55 37.03
C ARG A 555 -4.93 27.72 36.08
N THR A 556 -4.72 28.87 36.68
CA THR A 556 -4.79 30.23 36.15
C THR A 556 -3.79 30.47 35.01
N GLY A 557 -4.23 31.25 34.01
CA GLY A 557 -3.36 32.17 33.28
C GLY A 557 -2.64 31.66 32.03
N ARG A 558 -3.37 31.48 30.91
CA ARG A 558 -3.00 32.04 29.59
C ARG A 558 -4.11 31.76 28.57
N VAL A 559 -4.66 32.81 27.99
CA VAL A 559 -5.64 32.76 26.90
C VAL A 559 -4.93 32.28 25.62
N PRO A 560 -5.32 31.15 25.01
CA PRO A 560 -4.96 30.85 23.62
C PRO A 560 -5.88 31.63 22.67
N PRO A 561 -5.39 32.07 21.50
CA PRO A 561 -6.22 32.73 20.51
C PRO A 561 -7.26 31.76 19.95
N SER A 562 -8.48 32.26 19.80
CA SER A 562 -9.61 31.60 19.15
C SER A 562 -9.23 31.14 17.74
N THR A 563 -9.02 29.83 17.55
CA THR A 563 -9.07 29.21 16.23
C THR A 563 -10.48 28.69 15.99
N ALA A 564 -11.14 29.28 15.01
CA ALA A 564 -12.44 28.86 14.52
C ALA A 564 -12.48 27.33 14.28
N VAL A 565 -13.40 26.66 14.97
CA VAL A 565 -13.73 25.26 14.74
C VAL A 565 -14.34 25.15 13.35
N GLN A 566 -13.61 24.57 12.40
CA GLN A 566 -14.26 24.11 11.17
C GLN A 566 -15.15 22.90 11.51
N PRO A 567 -16.44 22.90 11.11
CA PRO A 567 -17.36 21.83 11.44
C PRO A 567 -16.92 20.53 10.75
N GLN A 568 -16.78 19.45 11.52
CA GLN A 568 -16.62 18.11 10.96
C GLN A 568 -17.89 17.75 10.19
N ARG A 569 -17.81 17.71 8.85
CA ARG A 569 -18.96 17.43 7.99
C ARG A 569 -19.25 15.92 7.96
N THR A 570 -20.51 15.55 8.17
CA THR A 570 -21.05 14.18 8.18
C THR A 570 -20.86 13.49 6.80
N PRO A 571 -20.76 12.15 6.70
CA PRO A 571 -20.80 11.47 5.39
C PRO A 571 -22.15 11.71 4.67
N LEU A 572 -22.14 11.83 3.33
CA LEU A 572 -23.37 12.01 2.54
C LEU A 572 -24.21 10.71 2.52
N PRO A 573 -25.56 10.78 2.56
CA PRO A 573 -26.39 9.58 2.54
C PRO A 573 -26.26 8.80 1.23
N SER A 574 -25.82 7.53 1.31
CA SER A 574 -25.55 6.68 0.13
C SER A 574 -26.74 6.53 -0.84
N PRO A 575 -28.01 6.37 -0.39
CA PRO A 575 -29.14 6.27 -1.32
C PRO A 575 -29.43 7.55 -2.10
N GLN A 576 -29.34 8.72 -1.46
CA GLN A 576 -29.61 10.00 -2.12
C GLN A 576 -28.47 10.37 -3.09
N LEU A 577 -27.25 9.96 -2.78
CA LEU A 577 -26.12 10.09 -3.68
C LEU A 577 -26.28 9.19 -4.93
N ALA A 578 -26.78 7.97 -4.76
CA ALA A 578 -27.12 7.09 -5.88
C ALA A 578 -28.22 7.69 -6.77
N LEU A 579 -29.20 8.38 -6.18
CA LEU A 579 -30.23 9.11 -6.93
C LEU A 579 -29.63 10.22 -7.80
N VAL A 580 -28.71 11.03 -7.24
CA VAL A 580 -28.03 12.08 -8.01
C VAL A 580 -27.22 11.48 -9.17
N ARG A 581 -26.51 10.36 -8.95
CA ARG A 581 -25.77 9.66 -10.02
C ARG A 581 -26.68 9.16 -11.13
N LEU A 582 -27.76 8.45 -10.77
CA LEU A 582 -28.70 7.92 -11.76
C LEU A 582 -29.30 9.03 -12.61
N LEU A 583 -29.64 10.17 -12.01
CA LEU A 583 -30.20 11.31 -12.75
C LEU A 583 -29.17 12.06 -13.62
N LEU A 584 -27.88 11.95 -13.30
CA LEU A 584 -26.80 12.43 -14.17
C LEU A 584 -26.55 11.50 -15.36
N GLU A 585 -26.62 10.18 -15.14
CA GLU A 585 -26.42 9.15 -16.18
C GLU A 585 -27.64 8.99 -17.10
N ALA A 586 -28.85 9.12 -16.54
CA ALA A 586 -30.12 9.01 -17.22
C ALA A 586 -31.03 10.24 -16.98
N PRO A 587 -30.71 11.42 -17.54
CA PRO A 587 -31.45 12.66 -17.29
C PRO A 587 -32.93 12.60 -17.67
N HIS A 588 -33.29 11.76 -18.64
CA HIS A 588 -34.67 11.53 -19.07
C HIS A 588 -35.57 10.98 -17.94
N LEU A 589 -34.98 10.37 -16.90
CA LEU A 589 -35.71 9.87 -15.73
C LEU A 589 -36.06 10.96 -14.72
N ALA A 590 -35.53 12.19 -14.82
CA ALA A 590 -35.72 13.21 -13.80
C ALA A 590 -37.21 13.59 -13.57
N ASN A 591 -38.00 13.68 -14.65
CA ASN A 591 -39.44 13.88 -14.53
C ASN A 591 -40.12 12.73 -13.80
N ARG A 592 -39.76 11.49 -14.18
CA ARG A 592 -40.29 10.28 -13.56
C ARG A 592 -39.89 10.16 -12.08
N ALA A 593 -38.68 10.59 -11.74
CA ALA A 593 -38.18 10.62 -10.37
C ALA A 593 -38.98 11.62 -9.52
N ASP A 594 -39.30 12.79 -10.06
CA ASP A 594 -40.13 13.78 -9.35
C ASP A 594 -41.57 13.30 -9.16
N ASP A 595 -42.18 12.66 -10.18
CA ASP A 595 -43.50 12.03 -10.07
C ASP A 595 -43.54 10.97 -8.95
N LEU A 596 -42.41 10.30 -8.71
CA LEU A 596 -42.23 9.31 -7.64
C LEU A 596 -41.77 9.93 -6.31
N GLY A 597 -41.69 11.26 -6.21
CA GLY A 597 -41.40 11.99 -4.98
C GLY A 597 -39.91 12.19 -4.65
N ALA A 598 -39.01 12.10 -5.63
CA ALA A 598 -37.56 12.31 -5.45
C ALA A 598 -37.23 13.58 -4.65
N SER A 599 -37.88 14.71 -4.97
CA SER A 599 -37.68 16.00 -4.30
C SER A 599 -38.05 16.01 -2.81
N LEU A 600 -38.92 15.09 -2.38
CA LEU A 600 -39.36 14.91 -0.98
C LEU A 600 -38.52 13.86 -0.23
N LEU A 601 -37.98 12.88 -0.95
CA LEU A 601 -37.18 11.80 -0.39
C LEU A 601 -35.69 12.17 -0.26
N ALA A 602 -35.21 13.12 -1.07
CA ALA A 602 -33.90 13.73 -0.94
C ALA A 602 -33.93 14.90 0.07
N ASP A 603 -33.76 14.57 1.35
CA ASP A 603 -33.85 15.50 2.48
C ASP A 603 -32.47 15.95 3.03
N ASP A 604 -31.36 15.48 2.46
CA ASP A 604 -30.03 15.93 2.86
C ASP A 604 -29.83 17.42 2.53
N PRO A 605 -29.20 18.21 3.42
CA PRO A 605 -29.01 19.65 3.21
C PRO A 605 -28.20 20.00 1.95
N LEU A 606 -27.33 19.10 1.49
CA LEU A 606 -26.56 19.26 0.25
C LEU A 606 -27.25 18.59 -0.93
N LEU A 607 -27.67 17.33 -0.80
CA LEU A 607 -28.20 16.56 -1.93
C LEU A 607 -29.64 16.91 -2.30
N GLY A 608 -30.46 17.31 -1.34
CA GLY A 608 -31.86 17.72 -1.60
C GLY A 608 -31.97 18.89 -2.59
N PRO A 609 -31.26 20.01 -2.38
CA PRO A 609 -31.20 21.11 -3.35
C PRO A 609 -30.68 20.67 -4.73
N VAL A 610 -29.67 19.81 -4.76
CA VAL A 610 -29.09 19.27 -6.01
C VAL A 610 -30.12 18.44 -6.78
N VAL A 611 -30.84 17.53 -6.13
CA VAL A 611 -31.90 16.73 -6.76
C VAL A 611 -33.01 17.62 -7.33
N ARG A 612 -33.47 18.62 -6.57
CA ARG A 612 -34.49 19.57 -7.05
C ARG A 612 -34.03 20.35 -8.29
N ARG A 613 -32.79 20.81 -8.29
CA ARG A 613 -32.22 21.56 -9.42
C ARG A 613 -32.01 20.69 -10.66
N ILE A 614 -31.65 19.42 -10.50
CA ILE A 614 -31.60 18.45 -11.61
C ILE A 614 -33.00 18.26 -12.22
N VAL A 615 -34.03 18.08 -11.39
CA VAL A 615 -35.41 17.94 -11.85
C VAL A 615 -35.88 19.18 -12.60
N GLU A 616 -35.59 20.38 -12.08
CA GLU A 616 -35.91 21.65 -12.72
C GLU A 616 -35.18 21.81 -14.07
N ALA A 617 -33.88 21.54 -14.12
CA ALA A 617 -33.09 21.57 -15.35
C ALA A 617 -33.67 20.64 -16.42
N ALA A 618 -34.02 19.41 -16.03
CA ALA A 618 -34.60 18.44 -16.95
C ALA A 618 -35.98 18.87 -17.50
N ARG A 619 -36.79 19.59 -16.71
CA ARG A 619 -38.07 20.17 -17.15
C ARG A 619 -37.90 21.29 -18.17
N HIS A 620 -36.83 22.07 -18.03
CA HIS A 620 -36.53 23.21 -18.90
C HIS A 620 -35.60 22.86 -20.07
N GLY A 621 -35.20 21.59 -20.21
CA GLY A 621 -34.28 21.15 -21.27
C GLY A 621 -32.85 21.64 -21.08
N GLU A 622 -32.48 22.01 -19.86
CA GLU A 622 -31.14 22.45 -19.50
C GLU A 622 -30.20 21.26 -19.23
N PRO A 623 -28.89 21.40 -19.48
CA PRO A 623 -27.91 20.38 -19.10
C PRO A 623 -27.90 20.13 -17.58
N VAL A 624 -28.21 18.90 -17.16
CA VAL A 624 -28.33 18.53 -15.73
C VAL A 624 -26.97 18.52 -15.01
N ASP A 625 -25.86 18.37 -15.73
CA ASP A 625 -24.50 18.43 -15.21
C ASP A 625 -24.15 19.85 -14.71
N VAL A 626 -24.55 20.88 -15.46
CA VAL A 626 -24.42 22.29 -15.05
C VAL A 626 -25.31 22.57 -13.84
N ALA A 627 -26.52 22.00 -13.83
CA ALA A 627 -27.50 22.16 -12.76
C ALA A 627 -26.98 21.64 -11.40
N VAL A 628 -26.22 20.55 -11.38
CA VAL A 628 -25.58 20.02 -10.15
C VAL A 628 -24.54 20.99 -9.58
N LEU A 629 -23.73 21.60 -10.45
CA LEU A 629 -22.68 22.53 -10.04
C LEU A 629 -23.24 23.87 -9.53
N ASP A 630 -24.38 24.30 -10.08
CA ASP A 630 -25.09 25.52 -9.67
C ASP A 630 -25.78 25.36 -8.31
N ALA A 631 -26.41 24.22 -8.05
CA ALA A 631 -27.08 23.95 -6.77
C ALA A 631 -26.12 23.60 -5.62
N CYS A 632 -24.87 23.24 -5.93
CA CYS A 632 -23.87 22.88 -4.93
C CYS A 632 -23.05 24.10 -4.48
N PRO A 633 -23.05 24.45 -3.17
CA PRO A 633 -22.22 25.51 -2.62
C PRO A 633 -20.74 25.34 -3.00
N PRO A 634 -20.00 26.40 -3.36
CA PRO A 634 -18.62 26.29 -3.83
C PRO A 634 -17.68 25.49 -2.90
N ASP A 635 -17.91 25.59 -1.60
CA ASP A 635 -17.16 24.91 -0.54
C ASP A 635 -17.60 23.45 -0.29
N GLU A 636 -18.69 23.00 -0.90
CA GLU A 636 -19.17 21.61 -0.88
C GLU A 636 -18.98 20.90 -2.23
N ARG A 637 -18.58 21.62 -3.30
CA ARG A 637 -18.37 21.05 -4.65
C ARG A 637 -17.39 19.90 -4.65
N ASP A 638 -16.21 20.08 -4.07
CA ASP A 638 -15.20 19.02 -3.98
C ASP A 638 -15.72 17.79 -3.24
N ARG A 639 -16.62 17.96 -2.26
CA ARG A 639 -17.18 16.86 -1.47
C ARG A 639 -18.25 16.12 -2.26
N LEU A 640 -19.14 16.83 -2.94
CA LEU A 640 -20.14 16.24 -3.82
C LEU A 640 -19.46 15.52 -4.99
N GLU A 641 -18.47 16.16 -5.62
CA GLU A 641 -17.71 15.61 -6.74
C GLU A 641 -17.00 14.31 -6.35
N ARG A 642 -16.23 14.31 -5.26
CA ARG A 642 -15.61 13.09 -4.72
C ARG A 642 -16.64 12.01 -4.44
N ALA A 643 -17.74 12.38 -3.79
CA ALA A 643 -18.80 11.44 -3.50
C ALA A 643 -19.41 10.86 -4.77
N LEU A 644 -19.63 11.63 -5.84
CA LEU A 644 -20.16 11.12 -7.11
C LEU A 644 -19.19 10.17 -7.81
N TYR A 645 -17.87 10.42 -7.77
CA TYR A 645 -16.86 9.56 -8.41
C TYR A 645 -16.56 8.24 -7.69
N ASP A 646 -16.66 8.20 -6.35
CA ASP A 646 -16.22 7.05 -5.53
C ASP A 646 -17.12 5.79 -5.61
N GLY A 647 -18.15 5.76 -6.45
CA GLY A 647 -19.07 4.62 -6.52
C GLY A 647 -19.61 4.37 -7.93
N ILE A 648 -18.70 4.06 -8.84
CA ILE A 648 -19.03 3.42 -10.11
C ILE A 648 -19.37 1.96 -9.78
N ASP A 649 -20.65 1.61 -9.84
CA ASP A 649 -21.08 0.22 -10.01
C ASP A 649 -21.98 0.15 -11.26
N ALA A 650 -21.63 -0.82 -12.09
CA ALA A 650 -22.30 -1.42 -13.24
C ALA A 650 -23.52 -0.68 -13.81
N GLY A 651 -23.45 -0.35 -15.11
CA GLY A 651 -24.61 0.00 -15.90
C GLY A 651 -25.76 -0.95 -15.60
N THR A 652 -26.85 -0.39 -15.11
CA THR A 652 -28.09 -1.12 -14.89
C THR A 652 -28.76 -1.31 -16.25
N ASP A 653 -28.98 -2.56 -16.64
CA ASP A 653 -29.68 -2.91 -17.89
C ASP A 653 -31.14 -2.36 -17.90
N ASP A 654 -31.68 -1.97 -16.73
CA ASP A 654 -32.97 -1.29 -16.55
C ASP A 654 -32.88 -0.07 -15.61
N PRO A 655 -32.73 1.15 -16.15
CA PRO A 655 -32.67 2.39 -15.38
C PRO A 655 -33.96 2.73 -14.60
N GLU A 656 -35.14 2.27 -15.04
CA GLU A 656 -36.41 2.61 -14.40
C GLU A 656 -36.66 1.75 -13.15
N THR A 657 -36.25 0.49 -13.18
CA THR A 657 -36.22 -0.38 -11.98
C THR A 657 -35.19 0.13 -10.98
N ALA A 658 -34.00 0.52 -11.44
CA ALA A 658 -32.97 1.12 -10.58
C ALA A 658 -33.46 2.40 -9.89
N LEU A 659 -34.22 3.25 -10.59
CA LEU A 659 -34.83 4.44 -10.01
C LEU A 659 -35.77 4.10 -8.84
N ARG A 660 -36.65 3.12 -9.01
CA ARG A 660 -37.59 2.69 -7.96
C ARG A 660 -36.86 2.13 -6.75
N ASP A 661 -35.84 1.31 -6.95
CA ASP A 661 -35.05 0.72 -5.87
C ASP A 661 -34.27 1.78 -5.07
N ILE A 662 -33.71 2.77 -5.77
CA ILE A 662 -33.00 3.90 -5.15
C ILE A 662 -33.96 4.76 -4.34
N LEU A 663 -35.15 5.08 -4.87
CA LEU A 663 -36.15 5.86 -4.14
C LEU A 663 -36.70 5.10 -2.93
N ALA A 664 -36.90 3.79 -3.04
CA ALA A 664 -37.24 2.94 -1.90
C ALA A 664 -36.16 2.98 -0.81
N ALA A 665 -34.88 2.93 -1.21
CA ALA A 665 -33.75 3.04 -0.30
C ALA A 665 -33.65 4.43 0.35
N CYS A 666 -33.98 5.50 -0.38
CA CYS A 666 -34.07 6.86 0.17
C CYS A 666 -35.18 6.97 1.22
N GLU A 667 -36.36 6.41 0.95
CA GLU A 667 -37.49 6.41 1.88
C GLU A 667 -37.18 5.60 3.15
N GLU A 668 -36.62 4.39 3.00
CA GLU A 668 -36.19 3.54 4.12
C GLU A 668 -35.19 4.27 5.03
N ALA A 669 -34.15 4.87 4.44
CA ALA A 669 -33.12 5.60 5.18
C ALA A 669 -33.68 6.85 5.89
N ARG A 670 -34.66 7.54 5.29
CA ARG A 670 -35.35 8.67 5.90
C ARG A 670 -36.17 8.23 7.12
N LEU A 671 -36.97 7.17 6.97
CA LEU A 671 -37.79 6.63 8.05
C LEU A 671 -36.94 6.13 9.22
N GLU A 672 -35.79 5.50 8.95
CA GLU A 672 -34.84 5.09 9.98
C GLU A 672 -34.26 6.28 10.76
N ARG A 673 -33.96 7.40 10.09
CA ARG A 673 -33.55 8.65 10.76
C ARG A 673 -34.68 9.19 11.63
N THR A 674 -35.88 9.31 11.09
CA THR A 674 -37.06 9.79 11.83
C THR A 674 -37.34 8.94 13.08
N LEU A 675 -37.20 7.61 13.01
CA LEU A 675 -37.34 6.73 14.17
C LEU A 675 -36.31 7.03 15.27
N ARG A 676 -35.05 7.30 14.90
CA ARG A 676 -33.99 7.69 15.85
C ARG A 676 -34.26 9.05 16.49
N ASP A 677 -34.74 10.01 15.71
CA ASP A 677 -35.06 11.36 16.20
C ASP A 677 -36.27 11.33 17.15
N LEU A 678 -37.31 10.57 16.80
CA LEU A 678 -38.47 10.34 17.67
C LEU A 678 -38.08 9.61 18.96
N GLU A 679 -37.14 8.67 18.92
CA GLU A 679 -36.63 8.03 20.13
C GLU A 679 -35.89 9.01 21.04
N THR A 680 -35.05 9.87 20.45
CA THR A 680 -34.32 10.92 21.18
C THR A 680 -35.30 11.94 21.80
N ALA A 681 -36.31 12.35 21.04
CA ALA A 681 -37.37 13.23 21.51
C ALA A 681 -38.21 12.59 22.62
N ALA A 682 -38.52 11.29 22.53
CA ALA A 682 -39.24 10.57 23.58
C ALA A 682 -38.43 10.49 24.88
N ARG A 683 -37.11 10.27 24.80
CA ARG A 683 -36.21 10.30 25.96
C ARG A 683 -36.21 11.68 26.62
N LYS A 684 -36.14 12.76 25.82
CA LYS A 684 -36.20 14.14 26.33
C LYS A 684 -37.54 14.46 27.00
N ALA A 685 -38.67 14.08 26.39
CA ALA A 685 -40.00 14.29 26.96
C ALA A 685 -40.19 13.54 28.28
N ARG A 686 -39.64 12.32 28.42
CA ARG A 686 -39.63 11.58 29.70
C ARG A 686 -38.85 12.30 30.79
N LEU A 687 -37.67 12.84 30.46
CA LEU A 687 -36.85 13.61 31.41
C LEU A 687 -37.56 14.89 31.86
N GLN A 688 -38.34 15.51 30.96
CA GLN A 688 -39.09 16.73 31.22
C GLN A 688 -40.47 16.48 31.86
N GLN A 689 -40.84 15.22 32.12
CA GLN A 689 -42.16 14.82 32.63
C GLN A 689 -43.36 15.33 31.80
N ASP A 690 -43.16 15.55 30.50
CA ASP A 690 -44.19 16.04 29.57
C ASP A 690 -44.98 14.86 28.97
N GLY A 691 -46.05 14.47 29.65
CA GLY A 691 -46.86 13.30 29.31
C GLY A 691 -47.67 13.43 28.01
N GLU A 692 -48.09 14.65 27.65
CA GLU A 692 -48.85 14.88 26.42
C GLU A 692 -47.94 14.79 25.19
N ARG A 693 -46.78 15.47 25.23
CA ARG A 693 -45.79 15.39 24.16
C ARG A 693 -45.24 13.98 24.00
N LEU A 694 -45.07 13.24 25.09
CA LEU A 694 -44.66 11.83 25.04
C LEU A 694 -45.69 10.96 24.29
N ARG A 695 -47.00 11.15 24.55
CA ARG A 695 -48.06 10.41 23.83
C ARG A 695 -48.05 10.72 22.33
N GLN A 696 -47.90 11.99 21.95
CA GLN A 696 -47.82 12.40 20.54
C GLN A 696 -46.60 11.78 19.84
N ILE A 697 -45.42 11.81 20.47
CA ILE A 697 -44.19 11.23 19.92
C ILE A 697 -44.31 9.71 19.76
N LEU A 698 -44.89 9.01 20.73
CA LEU A 698 -45.08 7.55 20.67
C LEU A 698 -46.06 7.15 19.55
N SER A 699 -47.13 7.91 19.35
CA SER A 699 -48.06 7.72 18.23
C SER A 699 -47.36 7.88 16.88
N ALA A 700 -46.61 8.97 16.70
CA ALA A 700 -45.82 9.22 15.49
C ALA A 700 -44.77 8.11 15.24
N ARG A 701 -44.14 7.59 16.30
CA ARG A 701 -43.17 6.50 16.21
C ARG A 701 -43.80 5.19 15.74
N ILE A 702 -45.00 4.85 16.23
CA ILE A 702 -45.73 3.65 15.79
C ILE A 702 -46.10 3.76 14.31
N ALA A 703 -46.62 4.92 13.88
CA ALA A 703 -46.96 5.15 12.48
C ALA A 703 -45.72 5.06 11.57
N THR A 704 -44.61 5.67 11.99
CA THR A 704 -43.33 5.65 11.25
C THR A 704 -42.76 4.24 11.17
N ALA A 705 -42.82 3.46 12.24
CA ALA A 705 -42.33 2.07 12.27
C ALA A 705 -43.12 1.17 11.32
N ARG A 706 -44.46 1.31 11.29
CA ARG A 706 -45.31 0.58 10.34
C ARG A 706 -44.95 0.88 8.89
N ARG A 707 -44.74 2.16 8.55
CA ARG A 707 -44.32 2.55 7.19
C ARG A 707 -42.91 2.05 6.86
N TYR A 708 -41.99 2.05 7.83
CA TYR A 708 -40.65 1.52 7.65
C TYR A 708 -40.68 0.02 7.29
N ASP A 709 -41.43 -0.79 8.03
CA ASP A 709 -41.56 -2.22 7.76
C ASP A 709 -42.25 -2.49 6.41
N GLU A 710 -43.25 -1.67 6.06
CA GLU A 710 -43.93 -1.72 4.76
C GLU A 710 -42.95 -1.44 3.60
N VAL A 711 -42.22 -0.32 3.65
CA VAL A 711 -41.25 0.09 2.61
C VAL A 711 -40.15 -0.95 2.46
N ARG A 712 -39.65 -1.49 3.58
CA ARG A 712 -38.62 -2.54 3.59
C ARG A 712 -39.11 -3.82 2.92
N SER A 713 -40.36 -4.22 3.18
CA SER A 713 -41.00 -5.37 2.53
C SER A 713 -41.20 -5.14 1.02
N GLN A 714 -41.71 -3.97 0.65
CA GLN A 714 -41.91 -3.61 -0.75
C GLN A 714 -40.59 -3.56 -1.54
N ARG A 715 -39.52 -3.02 -0.94
CA ARG A 715 -38.18 -2.99 -1.52
C ARG A 715 -37.61 -4.40 -1.73
N ALA A 716 -37.79 -5.30 -0.78
CA ALA A 716 -37.34 -6.69 -0.91
C ALA A 716 -38.05 -7.45 -2.05
N ASN A 717 -39.29 -7.07 -2.35
CA ASN A 717 -40.13 -7.71 -3.36
C ASN A 717 -40.16 -6.95 -4.71
N GLY A 718 -39.45 -5.82 -4.84
CA GLY A 718 -39.48 -4.99 -6.04
C GLY A 718 -40.84 -4.32 -6.33
N THR A 719 -41.70 -4.17 -5.32
CA THR A 719 -43.08 -3.64 -5.45
C THR A 719 -43.26 -2.27 -4.80
N TRP A 720 -42.17 -1.53 -4.60
CA TRP A 720 -42.19 -0.23 -3.93
C TRP A 720 -43.11 0.76 -4.65
N SER A 721 -43.94 1.43 -3.84
CA SER A 721 -44.75 2.56 -4.27
C SER A 721 -44.60 3.72 -3.28
N PRO A 722 -44.46 4.96 -3.78
CA PRO A 722 -44.37 6.12 -2.92
C PRO A 722 -45.67 6.26 -2.13
N ALA A 723 -45.55 6.71 -0.87
CA ALA A 723 -46.73 7.02 -0.07
C ALA A 723 -47.56 8.06 -0.83
N THR A 724 -48.80 7.72 -1.20
CA THR A 724 -49.69 8.66 -1.87
C THR A 724 -49.89 9.88 -1.00
N THR A 725 -49.25 11.00 -1.34
CA THR A 725 -49.84 12.30 -1.06
C THR A 725 -51.10 12.34 -1.90
N ARG A 726 -52.26 12.08 -1.28
CA ARG A 726 -53.53 12.55 -1.83
C ARG A 726 -53.35 14.06 -2.02
N HIS A 727 -53.05 14.50 -3.23
CA HIS A 727 -53.52 15.81 -3.64
C HIS A 727 -55.03 15.76 -3.46
N PRO A 728 -55.65 16.66 -2.68
CA PRO A 728 -57.08 16.80 -2.76
C PRO A 728 -57.35 17.15 -4.22
N SER A 729 -58.00 16.22 -4.93
CA SER A 729 -58.54 16.47 -6.24
C SER A 729 -59.34 17.76 -6.13
N THR A 730 -58.92 18.80 -6.85
CA THR A 730 -59.82 19.85 -7.25
C THR A 730 -60.93 19.15 -8.02
N SER A 731 -62.05 18.99 -7.35
CA SER A 731 -63.32 18.61 -7.96
C SER A 731 -63.56 19.59 -9.11
N ARG A 732 -63.47 19.09 -10.34
CA ARG A 732 -64.25 19.65 -11.44
C ARG A 732 -65.71 19.54 -11.01
N LEU A 733 -66.28 20.65 -10.56
CA LEU A 733 -67.67 20.93 -10.83
C LEU A 733 -67.69 21.39 -12.28
N GLY A 734 -68.34 20.58 -13.14
CA GLY A 734 -68.70 20.98 -14.50
C GLY A 734 -69.72 22.14 -14.50
N PRO A 735 -70.15 22.59 -15.68
CA PRO A 735 -70.76 21.70 -16.68
C PRO A 735 -69.80 21.09 -17.70
#